data_AF-Q8NB78-F1
#
_entry.id   AF-Q8NB78-F1
#
_cell.length_a   1.000
_cell.length_b   1.000
_cell.length_c   1.000
_cell.angle_alpha   90.00
_cell.angle_beta   90.00
_cell.angle_gamma   90.00
#
_symmetry.space_group_name_H-M   'P 1'
#
loop_
_entity.id
_entity.type
_entity.pdbx_description
1 polymer ?
#
loop_
_entity_poly.entity_id
_entity_poly.type
_entity_poly.pdbx_seq_one_letter_code
_entity_poly.pdbx_strand_id
1 'polypeptide(L)'
;MATPRGRTKKKASFDHSPDSLPLRSSGRQAKKKATETTDEDEDGGSEKKYRKCEKAGCTATCPVCFASASERCAKNGYTSRWYHLSCGEHFCNECFDHYYRSHKDGYDKYTTWKKIWTSNGKTEPSPKAFMADQQLPYWVQCTKPECRKWRQLTKEIQLTPQIAKTYRCGMKPNTAIKPETSDHCSLPEDLRVLEVSNHWWYSMLILPPLLKDSVAAPLLSAYYPDCVGMSPSCTSTNRAAATGNASPGKLEHSKAALSVHVPGMNRYFQPFYQPNECGKALCVRPDVMELDELYEFPEYSRDPTMYLALRNLILALWYTNCKEALTPQKCIPHIIVRGLVRIRCVQEVERILYFMTRKGLINTGVLSVGADQYLLPKDYHNKSVIIIGAGPAGLAAARQLHNFGIKVTVLEAKDRIGGRVWDDKSFKGVTVGRGAQIVNGCINNPVALMCEQLGISMHKFGERCDLIQEGGRITDPTIDKRMDFHFNALLDVVSEWRKDKTQLQDVPLGEKIEEIYKAFIKESGIQFSELEGQVLQFHLSNLEYACGSNLHQVSARSWDHNEFFAQFAGDHTLLTPGYSVIIEKLAEGLDIQLKSPVQCIDYSGDEVQVTTTDGTGYSAQKVLVTVPLALLQKGAIQFNPPLSEKKMKAINSLGAGIIEKIALQFPYRFWDSKVQGADFFGHVPPSASKRGLFAVFYDMDPQKKHSVLMSVIAGEAVASVRTLDDKQVLQQCMATLRELFKEQEVPDPTKYFVTRWSTDPWIQMAYSFVKTGGSGEAYDIIAEDIQGTVFFAGEATNRHFPQTVTGAYLSGVREASKIAAF
;
A
#
# COMPACT_ATOMS: atom_id res chain seq x y z
N MET A 1 -2.42 -61.87 0.53
CA MET A 1 -3.09 -62.83 -0.39
C MET A 1 -4.47 -62.28 -0.75
N ALA A 2 -4.73 -62.16 -2.06
CA ALA A 2 -5.99 -62.07 -2.80
C ALA A 2 -7.20 -61.18 -2.34
N THR A 3 -7.42 -60.14 -3.16
CA THR A 3 -8.65 -59.37 -3.51
C THR A 3 -9.76 -60.23 -4.20
N PRO A 4 -10.99 -59.73 -4.57
CA PRO A 4 -11.34 -58.35 -4.95
C PRO A 4 -12.77 -57.77 -4.69
N ARG A 5 -12.84 -56.49 -5.07
CA ARG A 5 -13.87 -55.43 -5.00
C ARG A 5 -15.18 -55.69 -5.78
N GLY A 6 -16.27 -55.10 -5.28
CA GLY A 6 -17.51 -54.79 -6.01
C GLY A 6 -17.96 -53.32 -5.79
N ARG A 7 -18.38 -52.65 -6.87
CA ARG A 7 -18.76 -51.22 -7.01
C ARG A 7 -20.25 -51.00 -6.76
N THR A 8 -20.63 -49.81 -6.27
CA THR A 8 -21.87 -49.09 -6.66
C THR A 8 -21.69 -47.57 -6.56
N LYS A 9 -21.97 -46.85 -7.66
CA LYS A 9 -22.21 -45.39 -7.72
C LYS A 9 -23.53 -45.18 -8.48
N LYS A 10 -24.45 -44.40 -7.91
CA LYS A 10 -25.70 -43.95 -8.54
C LYS A 10 -25.48 -42.61 -9.27
N LYS A 11 -25.94 -42.53 -10.52
CA LYS A 11 -26.39 -41.33 -11.24
C LYS A 11 -27.54 -41.76 -12.16
N ALA A 12 -28.60 -40.96 -12.23
CA ALA A 12 -29.75 -41.13 -13.12
C ALA A 12 -29.83 -39.93 -14.08
N SER A 13 -30.27 -40.22 -15.32
CA SER A 13 -30.49 -39.35 -16.48
C SER A 13 -32.00 -39.09 -16.70
N PHE A 14 -32.41 -37.99 -17.34
CA PHE A 14 -32.97 -37.81 -18.71
C PHE A 14 -33.56 -36.35 -18.77
N ASP A 15 -33.74 -35.58 -19.86
CA ASP A 15 -33.96 -35.87 -21.29
C ASP A 15 -33.83 -34.62 -22.23
N HIS A 16 -33.75 -34.90 -23.56
CA HIS A 16 -33.99 -34.10 -24.80
C HIS A 16 -32.98 -33.02 -25.28
N SER A 17 -32.55 -32.90 -26.56
CA SER A 17 -32.79 -33.59 -27.86
C SER A 17 -31.72 -33.14 -28.91
N PRO A 18 -31.61 -33.76 -30.11
CA PRO A 18 -30.33 -34.02 -30.81
C PRO A 18 -30.16 -33.36 -32.20
N ASP A 19 -28.93 -33.36 -32.73
CA ASP A 19 -28.64 -33.71 -34.13
C ASP A 19 -27.14 -33.98 -34.36
N SER A 20 -26.81 -35.17 -34.89
CA SER A 20 -25.48 -35.52 -35.36
C SER A 20 -25.54 -36.68 -36.36
N LEU A 21 -24.56 -36.68 -37.28
CA LEU A 21 -23.93 -37.81 -38.02
C LEU A 21 -24.24 -37.93 -39.53
N PRO A 22 -23.41 -38.66 -40.33
CA PRO A 22 -22.04 -39.14 -40.10
C PRO A 22 -21.06 -39.04 -41.30
N LEU A 23 -19.77 -39.23 -40.97
CA LEU A 23 -18.64 -39.58 -41.83
C LEU A 23 -18.84 -40.86 -42.66
N ARG A 24 -18.29 -40.89 -43.89
CA ARG A 24 -17.81 -42.13 -44.54
C ARG A 24 -16.47 -41.96 -45.26
N SER A 25 -15.68 -43.01 -45.05
CA SER A 25 -14.35 -43.41 -45.50
C SER A 25 -13.96 -43.19 -46.97
N SER A 26 -12.67 -42.84 -47.16
CA SER A 26 -11.94 -42.75 -48.43
C SER A 26 -11.41 -44.11 -48.91
N GLY A 27 -11.68 -44.44 -50.18
CA GLY A 27 -11.10 -45.56 -50.93
C GLY A 27 -10.25 -45.08 -52.12
N ARG A 28 -9.20 -45.84 -52.44
CA ARG A 28 -8.19 -45.63 -53.50
C ARG A 28 -8.72 -45.91 -54.93
N GLN A 29 -8.07 -45.25 -55.90
CA GLN A 29 -7.73 -45.62 -57.31
C GLN A 29 -8.03 -44.43 -58.25
N ALA A 30 -7.35 -44.13 -59.35
CA ALA A 30 -6.09 -44.50 -59.97
C ALA A 30 -5.77 -43.45 -61.06
N LYS A 31 -4.52 -43.39 -61.51
CA LYS A 31 -3.97 -42.51 -62.57
C LYS A 31 -4.79 -42.46 -63.86
N LYS A 32 -4.87 -41.27 -64.49
CA LYS A 32 -4.78 -41.09 -65.95
C LYS A 32 -4.19 -39.72 -66.30
N LYS A 33 -3.56 -39.67 -67.48
CA LYS A 33 -2.63 -38.69 -68.03
C LYS A 33 -3.27 -38.04 -69.27
N ALA A 34 -2.76 -36.87 -69.67
CA ALA A 34 -3.02 -36.09 -70.90
C ALA A 34 -4.29 -35.21 -70.87
N THR A 35 -4.31 -33.97 -71.37
CA THR A 35 -3.63 -33.44 -72.57
C THR A 35 -3.37 -31.92 -72.46
N GLU A 36 -2.36 -31.46 -73.19
CA GLU A 36 -2.05 -30.07 -73.53
C GLU A 36 -3.18 -29.44 -74.37
N THR A 37 -3.47 -28.16 -74.10
CA THR A 37 -3.87 -27.15 -75.10
C THR A 37 -3.45 -25.79 -74.57
N THR A 38 -2.49 -25.21 -75.28
CA THR A 38 -2.19 -23.78 -75.36
C THR A 38 -3.42 -23.01 -75.83
N ASP A 39 -3.68 -21.84 -75.23
CA ASP A 39 -4.02 -20.63 -75.98
C ASP A 39 -3.59 -19.41 -75.15
N GLU A 40 -2.86 -18.56 -75.85
CA GLU A 40 -2.32 -17.27 -75.45
C GLU A 40 -3.40 -16.19 -75.60
N ASP A 41 -3.40 -15.21 -74.69
CA ASP A 41 -3.86 -13.81 -74.87
C ASP A 41 -3.40 -13.08 -73.59
N GLU A 42 -2.19 -12.52 -73.60
CA GLU A 42 -1.84 -11.14 -73.94
C GLU A 42 -2.17 -10.09 -72.85
N ASP A 43 -1.07 -9.56 -72.32
CA ASP A 43 -0.82 -8.20 -71.85
C ASP A 43 -1.67 -7.51 -70.77
N GLY A 44 -1.04 -7.36 -69.60
CA GLY A 44 -1.48 -6.43 -68.56
C GLY A 44 -0.76 -6.52 -67.20
N GLY A 45 0.50 -6.08 -67.13
CA GLY A 45 1.09 -5.49 -65.91
C GLY A 45 1.60 -6.44 -64.82
N SER A 46 2.90 -6.75 -64.88
CA SER A 46 3.71 -7.46 -63.88
C SER A 46 4.05 -6.61 -62.62
N GLU A 47 3.05 -6.02 -61.97
CA GLU A 47 3.24 -5.20 -60.75
C GLU A 47 2.62 -5.84 -59.48
N LYS A 48 3.42 -5.99 -58.41
CA LYS A 48 3.02 -6.02 -56.98
C LYS A 48 2.65 -7.34 -56.27
N LYS A 49 3.24 -8.50 -56.58
CA LYS A 49 2.84 -9.73 -55.83
C LYS A 49 3.22 -9.84 -54.34
N TYR A 50 4.22 -9.12 -53.80
CA TYR A 50 4.40 -9.03 -52.32
C TYR A 50 5.04 -7.71 -51.87
N ARG A 51 4.22 -6.70 -51.52
CA ARG A 51 4.60 -5.58 -50.64
C ARG A 51 3.95 -5.66 -49.25
N LYS A 52 3.23 -6.76 -48.96
CA LYS A 52 2.33 -6.83 -47.81
C LYS A 52 3.02 -7.38 -46.56
N CYS A 53 2.60 -6.88 -45.40
CA CYS A 53 3.02 -7.36 -44.09
C CYS A 53 2.57 -8.81 -43.84
N GLU A 54 3.36 -9.57 -43.07
CA GLU A 54 3.03 -10.95 -42.66
C GLU A 54 1.82 -11.04 -41.71
N LYS A 55 1.52 -9.98 -40.97
CA LYS A 55 0.54 -9.99 -39.89
C LYS A 55 -0.86 -9.71 -40.46
N ALA A 56 -1.79 -10.65 -40.22
CA ALA A 56 -3.20 -10.46 -40.53
C ALA A 56 -3.77 -9.24 -39.79
N GLY A 57 -4.53 -8.40 -40.48
CA GLY A 57 -5.12 -7.17 -39.93
C GLY A 57 -4.17 -5.97 -39.86
N CYS A 58 -2.93 -6.07 -40.35
CA CYS A 58 -2.01 -4.93 -40.37
C CYS A 58 -2.46 -3.86 -41.37
N THR A 59 -2.58 -2.62 -40.91
CA THR A 59 -2.98 -1.44 -41.70
C THR A 59 -1.85 -0.88 -42.58
N ALA A 60 -0.61 -1.39 -42.45
CA ALA A 60 0.53 -0.94 -43.22
C ALA A 60 0.41 -1.34 -44.71
N THR A 61 -0.07 -0.40 -45.53
CA THR A 61 -0.16 -0.54 -46.99
C THR A 61 1.20 -0.42 -47.67
N CYS A 62 2.15 0.29 -47.05
CA CYS A 62 3.51 0.47 -47.54
C CYS A 62 4.54 0.27 -46.40
N PRO A 63 4.90 -0.98 -46.06
CA PRO A 63 5.92 -1.26 -45.05
C PRO A 63 7.28 -0.66 -45.43
N VAL A 64 7.96 -0.09 -44.44
CA VAL A 64 9.32 0.46 -44.58
C VAL A 64 10.23 -0.13 -43.51
N CYS A 65 11.48 -0.42 -43.88
CA CYS A 65 12.46 -1.01 -42.97
C CYS A 65 13.10 0.05 -42.08
N PHE A 66 12.76 0.06 -40.79
CA PHE A 66 13.42 0.96 -39.82
C PHE A 66 14.88 0.56 -39.57
N ALA A 67 15.21 -0.74 -39.68
CA ALA A 67 16.50 -1.25 -39.23
C ALA A 67 17.65 -0.75 -40.11
N SER A 68 17.49 -0.74 -41.44
CA SER A 68 18.50 -0.27 -42.40
C SER A 68 19.94 -0.72 -42.06
N ALA A 69 20.09 -1.96 -41.62
CA ALA A 69 21.34 -2.50 -41.09
C ALA A 69 22.12 -3.34 -42.11
N SER A 70 21.40 -4.03 -42.99
CA SER A 70 22.00 -4.74 -44.12
C SER A 70 22.35 -3.76 -45.23
N GLU A 71 23.53 -3.91 -45.83
CA GLU A 71 23.90 -3.29 -47.11
C GLU A 71 22.81 -3.51 -48.18
N ARG A 72 22.12 -4.66 -48.13
CA ARG A 72 21.03 -5.04 -49.04
C ARG A 72 19.64 -4.74 -48.47
N CYS A 73 19.50 -3.75 -47.59
CA CYS A 73 18.21 -3.39 -47.02
C CYS A 73 17.20 -3.05 -48.14
N ALA A 74 16.01 -3.66 -48.09
CA ALA A 74 14.94 -3.39 -49.05
C ALA A 74 14.35 -1.97 -48.95
N LYS A 75 14.65 -1.21 -47.89
CA LYS A 75 14.14 0.15 -47.65
C LYS A 75 12.60 0.21 -47.66
N ASN A 76 11.99 0.63 -48.76
CA ASN A 76 10.54 0.67 -49.01
C ASN A 76 10.13 -0.19 -50.22
N GLY A 77 11.07 -0.98 -50.75
CA GLY A 77 10.94 -1.82 -51.91
C GLY A 77 10.47 -3.23 -51.57
N TYR A 78 10.81 -4.17 -52.45
CA TYR A 78 10.47 -5.58 -52.31
C TYR A 78 11.44 -6.29 -51.35
N THR A 79 10.89 -7.20 -50.54
CA THR A 79 11.65 -8.18 -49.75
C THR A 79 10.83 -9.47 -49.70
N SER A 80 11.50 -10.60 -49.49
CA SER A 80 10.81 -11.90 -49.41
C SER A 80 9.79 -11.96 -48.25
N ARG A 81 10.05 -11.24 -47.16
CA ARG A 81 9.17 -11.18 -45.99
C ARG A 81 9.35 -9.88 -45.22
N TRP A 82 8.23 -9.22 -44.90
CA TRP A 82 8.17 -8.11 -43.96
C TRP A 82 7.88 -8.63 -42.55
N TYR A 83 8.86 -8.51 -41.66
CA TYR A 83 8.71 -8.88 -40.25
C TYR A 83 8.03 -7.75 -39.49
N HIS A 84 6.89 -8.05 -38.86
CA HIS A 84 6.06 -7.10 -38.13
C HIS A 84 6.47 -6.98 -36.67
N LEU A 85 6.56 -5.75 -36.14
CA LEU A 85 6.67 -5.43 -34.71
C LEU A 85 5.43 -4.68 -34.19
N SER A 86 5.00 -3.66 -34.93
CA SER A 86 3.77 -2.89 -34.71
C SER A 86 3.22 -2.42 -36.07
N CYS A 87 2.00 -1.86 -36.12
CA CYS A 87 1.43 -1.35 -37.37
C CYS A 87 2.31 -0.28 -38.05
N GLY A 88 3.13 0.46 -37.30
CA GLY A 88 4.04 1.46 -37.86
C GLY A 88 5.47 0.98 -38.11
N GLU A 89 5.83 -0.26 -37.71
CA GLU A 89 7.23 -0.69 -37.59
C GLU A 89 7.46 -2.10 -38.15
N HIS A 90 8.21 -2.14 -39.25
CA HIS A 90 8.55 -3.37 -39.96
C HIS A 90 10.05 -3.42 -40.27
N PHE A 91 10.60 -4.62 -40.43
CA PHE A 91 11.95 -4.80 -40.96
C PHE A 91 11.98 -5.88 -42.03
N CYS A 92 12.80 -5.66 -43.05
CA CYS A 92 12.87 -6.54 -44.21
C CYS A 92 13.68 -7.80 -43.93
N ASN A 93 13.48 -8.84 -44.73
CA ASN A 93 14.15 -10.13 -44.57
C ASN A 93 15.68 -10.02 -44.65
N GLU A 94 16.20 -9.09 -45.45
CA GLU A 94 17.65 -8.89 -45.59
C GLU A 94 18.26 -8.32 -44.30
N CYS A 95 17.52 -7.49 -43.56
CA CYS A 95 17.93 -7.01 -42.23
C CYS A 95 17.67 -8.05 -41.13
N PHE A 96 16.67 -8.93 -41.30
CA PHE A 96 16.50 -10.10 -40.44
C PHE A 96 17.73 -11.02 -40.54
N ASP A 97 18.11 -11.40 -41.77
CA ASP A 97 19.24 -12.29 -42.01
C ASP A 97 20.57 -11.69 -41.56
N HIS A 98 20.74 -10.35 -41.64
CA HIS A 98 21.95 -9.67 -41.18
C HIS A 98 22.30 -9.95 -39.71
N TYR A 99 21.30 -10.12 -38.84
CA TYR A 99 21.51 -10.48 -37.43
C TYR A 99 21.34 -11.97 -37.15
N TYR A 100 20.49 -12.66 -37.91
CA TYR A 100 20.11 -14.04 -37.63
C TYR A 100 21.09 -15.07 -38.23
N ARG A 101 21.73 -14.78 -39.36
CA ARG A 101 22.61 -15.72 -40.08
C ARG A 101 24.05 -15.58 -39.61
N SER A 102 24.68 -16.71 -39.25
CA SER A 102 26.04 -16.78 -38.71
C SER A 102 27.14 -16.20 -39.60
N HIS A 103 26.91 -16.09 -40.91
CA HIS A 103 27.88 -15.58 -41.88
C HIS A 103 27.67 -14.08 -42.22
N LYS A 104 26.88 -13.35 -41.42
CA LYS A 104 26.60 -11.92 -41.62
C LYS A 104 27.17 -11.09 -40.47
N ASP A 105 27.56 -9.85 -40.79
CA ASP A 105 28.29 -8.95 -39.89
C ASP A 105 27.55 -8.62 -38.58
N GLY A 106 26.20 -8.68 -38.59
CA GLY A 106 25.40 -8.41 -37.41
C GLY A 106 25.32 -9.58 -36.41
N TYR A 107 25.76 -10.79 -36.79
CA TYR A 107 25.56 -11.99 -35.98
C TYR A 107 26.25 -11.91 -34.61
N ASP A 108 27.45 -11.33 -34.56
CA ASP A 108 28.20 -11.18 -33.30
C ASP A 108 27.46 -10.26 -32.31
N LYS A 109 26.87 -9.17 -32.82
CA LYS A 109 26.06 -8.25 -31.99
C LYS A 109 24.82 -8.96 -31.46
N TYR A 110 24.14 -9.73 -32.31
CA TYR A 110 22.93 -10.46 -31.93
C TYR A 110 23.22 -11.56 -30.90
N THR A 111 24.27 -12.36 -31.10
CA THR A 111 24.63 -13.45 -30.19
C THR A 111 25.16 -12.93 -28.85
N THR A 112 25.90 -11.83 -28.84
CA THR A 112 26.33 -11.15 -27.60
C THR A 112 25.14 -10.69 -26.77
N TRP A 113 24.18 -10.00 -27.41
CA TRP A 113 22.92 -9.62 -26.75
C TRP A 113 22.13 -10.85 -26.28
N LYS A 114 22.03 -11.89 -27.11
CA LYS A 114 21.30 -13.13 -26.80
C LYS A 114 21.87 -13.83 -25.56
N LYS A 115 23.19 -13.80 -25.37
CA LYS A 115 23.84 -14.33 -24.17
C LYS A 115 23.41 -13.57 -22.91
N ILE A 116 23.46 -12.24 -22.94
CA ILE A 116 23.03 -11.37 -21.82
C ILE A 116 21.54 -11.59 -21.53
N TRP A 117 20.71 -11.64 -22.58
CA TRP A 117 19.27 -11.86 -22.43
C TRP A 117 18.96 -13.18 -21.75
N THR A 118 19.63 -14.26 -22.14
CA THR A 118 19.42 -15.59 -21.57
C THR A 118 19.89 -15.68 -20.11
N SER A 119 20.96 -14.95 -19.71
CA SER A 119 21.44 -14.98 -18.32
C SER A 119 20.59 -14.14 -17.37
N ASN A 120 19.90 -13.12 -17.89
CA ASN A 120 19.21 -12.14 -17.07
C ASN A 120 17.68 -12.22 -17.16
N GLY A 121 17.11 -12.71 -18.26
CA GLY A 121 15.67 -12.74 -18.54
C GLY A 121 15.08 -14.15 -18.60
N LYS A 122 13.75 -14.22 -18.65
CA LYS A 122 12.96 -15.46 -18.77
C LYS A 122 12.39 -15.67 -20.18
N THR A 123 12.19 -14.61 -20.94
CA THR A 123 11.60 -14.61 -22.29
C THR A 123 12.58 -15.07 -23.37
N GLU A 124 12.06 -15.60 -24.47
CA GLU A 124 12.89 -16.10 -25.57
C GLU A 124 13.61 -14.96 -26.32
N PRO A 125 14.94 -15.03 -26.49
CA PRO A 125 15.70 -14.04 -27.23
C PRO A 125 15.53 -14.23 -28.75
N SER A 126 14.40 -13.77 -29.27
CA SER A 126 14.06 -13.81 -30.69
C SER A 126 14.67 -12.64 -31.48
N PRO A 127 14.81 -12.73 -32.81
CA PRO A 127 15.24 -11.60 -33.63
C PRO A 127 14.32 -10.38 -33.51
N LYS A 128 13.01 -10.59 -33.30
CA LYS A 128 12.06 -9.50 -33.05
C LYS A 128 12.32 -8.80 -31.71
N ALA A 129 12.62 -9.56 -30.66
CA ALA A 129 12.99 -9.02 -29.35
C ALA A 129 14.29 -8.21 -29.44
N PHE A 130 15.31 -8.72 -30.15
CA PHE A 130 16.53 -7.96 -30.41
C PHE A 130 16.26 -6.66 -31.18
N MET A 131 15.44 -6.73 -32.24
CA MET A 131 15.11 -5.52 -33.01
C MET A 131 14.41 -4.48 -32.13
N ALA A 132 13.42 -4.87 -31.34
CA ALA A 132 12.70 -3.99 -30.42
C ALA A 132 13.61 -3.42 -29.33
N ASP A 133 14.53 -4.21 -28.78
CA ASP A 133 15.38 -3.82 -27.66
C ASP A 133 16.61 -3.00 -28.07
N GLN A 134 17.17 -3.24 -29.26
CA GLN A 134 18.48 -2.72 -29.66
C GLN A 134 18.47 -1.80 -30.88
N GLN A 135 17.58 -2.03 -31.85
CA GLN A 135 17.72 -1.43 -33.19
C GLN A 135 16.62 -0.45 -33.56
N LEU A 136 15.43 -0.60 -32.96
CA LEU A 136 14.28 0.25 -33.23
C LEU A 136 14.61 1.71 -32.81
N PRO A 137 14.35 2.74 -33.66
CA PRO A 137 14.62 4.12 -33.27
C PRO A 137 13.78 4.59 -32.08
N TYR A 138 14.32 5.51 -31.28
CA TYR A 138 13.56 6.14 -30.21
C TYR A 138 12.63 7.23 -30.76
N TRP A 139 11.51 7.43 -30.07
CA TRP A 139 10.57 8.52 -30.33
C TRP A 139 10.54 9.48 -29.14
N VAL A 140 10.50 10.79 -29.40
CA VAL A 140 10.49 11.81 -28.36
C VAL A 140 9.53 12.94 -28.71
N GLN A 141 8.84 13.48 -27.71
CA GLN A 141 7.89 14.56 -27.88
C GLN A 141 8.57 15.92 -27.74
N CYS A 142 8.24 16.86 -28.62
CA CYS A 142 8.70 18.24 -28.52
C CYS A 142 8.20 18.91 -27.22
N THR A 143 9.11 19.57 -26.51
CA THR A 143 8.81 20.26 -25.24
C THR A 143 8.25 21.67 -25.43
N LYS A 144 8.31 22.23 -26.65
CA LYS A 144 7.71 23.53 -26.98
C LYS A 144 6.17 23.44 -26.81
N PRO A 145 5.55 24.22 -25.87
CA PRO A 145 4.14 24.07 -25.48
C PRO A 145 3.13 24.15 -26.62
N GLU A 146 3.38 25.00 -27.60
CA GLU A 146 2.57 25.21 -28.81
C GLU A 146 2.84 24.19 -29.93
N CYS A 147 3.85 23.33 -29.78
CA CYS A 147 4.19 22.31 -30.78
C CYS A 147 3.75 20.91 -30.37
N ARG A 148 4.33 20.36 -29.28
CA ARG A 148 4.04 19.02 -28.72
C ARG A 148 4.06 17.82 -29.69
N LYS A 149 4.58 17.99 -30.91
CA LYS A 149 4.72 16.91 -31.91
C LYS A 149 5.76 15.87 -31.49
N TRP A 150 5.51 14.60 -31.79
CA TRP A 150 6.41 13.47 -31.69
C TRP A 150 7.34 13.39 -32.89
N ARG A 151 8.61 13.08 -32.62
CA ARG A 151 9.66 12.95 -33.62
C ARG A 151 10.41 11.64 -33.42
N GLN A 152 10.72 11.00 -34.54
CA GLN A 152 11.64 9.87 -34.58
C GLN A 152 13.07 10.41 -34.52
N LEU A 153 13.87 9.93 -33.56
CA LEU A 153 15.30 10.21 -33.50
C LEU A 153 16.04 9.37 -34.53
N THR A 154 17.19 9.84 -34.99
CA THR A 154 18.07 9.07 -35.87
C THR A 154 18.61 7.84 -35.14
N LYS A 155 18.95 6.79 -35.90
CA LYS A 155 19.21 5.43 -35.40
C LYS A 155 20.32 5.36 -34.35
N GLU A 156 21.32 6.23 -34.48
CA GLU A 156 22.49 6.32 -33.61
C GLU A 156 22.21 6.99 -32.27
N ILE A 157 21.19 7.86 -32.18
CA ILE A 157 20.89 8.61 -30.96
C ILE A 157 20.29 7.67 -29.91
N GLN A 158 20.92 7.64 -28.73
CA GLN A 158 20.35 7.00 -27.54
C GLN A 158 19.51 8.01 -26.78
N LEU A 159 18.24 7.70 -26.56
CA LEU A 159 17.38 8.56 -25.75
C LEU A 159 17.80 8.46 -24.28
N THR A 160 17.94 9.61 -23.63
CA THR A 160 18.20 9.72 -22.19
C THR A 160 17.11 10.58 -21.53
N PRO A 161 16.93 10.49 -20.20
CA PRO A 161 16.01 11.37 -19.48
C PRO A 161 16.27 12.85 -19.73
N GLN A 162 17.55 13.26 -19.81
CA GLN A 162 17.92 14.65 -20.07
C GLN A 162 17.48 15.10 -21.47
N ILE A 163 17.68 14.26 -22.50
CA ILE A 163 17.19 14.56 -23.86
C ILE A 163 15.67 14.70 -23.85
N ALA A 164 14.94 13.74 -23.27
CA ALA A 164 13.49 13.76 -23.21
C ALA A 164 12.94 15.02 -22.50
N LYS A 165 13.64 15.50 -21.46
CA LYS A 165 13.25 16.68 -20.68
C LYS A 165 13.38 18.00 -21.44
N THR A 166 14.32 18.11 -22.39
CA THR A 166 14.62 19.39 -23.07
C THR A 166 14.46 19.35 -24.59
N TYR A 167 14.03 18.22 -25.18
CA TYR A 167 13.98 18.03 -26.63
C TYR A 167 13.07 19.05 -27.33
N ARG A 168 13.56 19.62 -28.44
CA ARG A 168 12.79 20.42 -29.40
C ARG A 168 12.97 19.84 -30.80
N CYS A 169 11.99 20.04 -31.67
CA CYS A 169 12.07 19.58 -33.07
C CYS A 169 13.37 20.10 -33.71
N GLY A 170 14.11 19.21 -34.39
CA GLY A 170 15.38 19.52 -35.05
C GLY A 170 16.62 19.41 -34.16
N MET A 171 16.48 19.28 -32.83
CA MET A 171 17.65 19.20 -31.94
C MET A 171 18.51 17.97 -32.22
N LYS A 172 19.81 18.21 -32.47
CA LYS A 172 20.86 17.20 -32.46
C LYS A 172 21.58 17.25 -31.11
N PRO A 173 21.51 16.20 -30.26
CA PRO A 173 21.93 16.27 -28.86
C PRO A 173 23.43 16.54 -28.63
N ASN A 174 24.27 16.48 -29.67
CA ASN A 174 25.72 16.67 -29.58
C ASN A 174 26.22 18.01 -30.15
N THR A 175 25.33 18.97 -30.44
CA THR A 175 25.71 20.26 -31.03
C THR A 175 25.15 21.39 -30.18
N ALA A 176 25.99 22.37 -29.79
CA ALA A 176 25.53 23.58 -29.11
C ALA A 176 24.40 24.21 -29.94
N ILE A 177 23.31 24.61 -29.27
CA ILE A 177 22.11 25.18 -29.91
C ILE A 177 22.53 26.45 -30.65
N LYS A 178 22.81 26.32 -31.95
CA LYS A 178 22.97 27.47 -32.84
C LYS A 178 21.56 27.95 -33.22
N PRO A 179 21.35 29.26 -33.46
CA PRO A 179 20.10 29.73 -34.03
C PRO A 179 19.93 29.09 -35.42
N GLU A 180 19.10 28.06 -35.52
CA GLU A 180 18.73 27.47 -36.80
C GLU A 180 17.60 28.30 -37.41
N THR A 181 17.74 28.64 -38.71
CA THR A 181 16.80 29.49 -39.45
C THR A 181 15.54 28.75 -39.91
N SER A 182 15.52 27.42 -39.79
CA SER A 182 14.40 26.56 -40.22
C SER A 182 13.49 26.18 -39.06
N ASP A 183 12.19 26.49 -39.16
CA ASP A 183 11.20 26.08 -38.16
C ASP A 183 10.83 24.59 -38.28
N HIS A 184 11.62 23.74 -37.62
CA HIS A 184 11.35 22.30 -37.55
C HIS A 184 10.04 21.93 -36.86
N CYS A 185 9.41 22.85 -36.11
CA CYS A 185 8.11 22.60 -35.48
C CYS A 185 6.96 22.68 -36.50
N SER A 186 7.15 23.39 -37.62
CA SER A 186 6.17 23.48 -38.71
C SER A 186 6.03 22.17 -39.51
N LEU A 187 7.08 21.35 -39.56
CA LEU A 187 7.06 20.08 -40.29
C LEU A 187 5.92 19.17 -39.78
N PRO A 188 5.16 18.50 -40.67
CA PRO A 188 4.09 17.59 -40.28
C PRO A 188 4.59 16.52 -39.29
N GLU A 189 3.71 16.12 -38.38
CA GLU A 189 3.97 14.95 -37.53
C GLU A 189 3.87 13.67 -38.38
N ASP A 190 4.67 12.66 -38.06
CA ASP A 190 4.58 11.38 -38.76
C ASP A 190 3.20 10.77 -38.54
N LEU A 191 2.51 10.39 -39.62
CA LEU A 191 1.14 9.88 -39.59
C LEU A 191 0.98 8.65 -38.69
N ARG A 192 2.04 7.86 -38.50
CA ARG A 192 2.05 6.68 -37.61
C ARG A 192 1.84 7.03 -36.15
N VAL A 193 2.12 8.28 -35.73
CA VAL A 193 1.91 8.74 -34.36
C VAL A 193 0.42 8.69 -34.00
N LEU A 194 -0.44 9.14 -34.91
CA LEU A 194 -1.89 9.18 -34.69
C LEU A 194 -2.50 7.77 -34.60
N GLU A 195 -1.90 6.78 -35.27
CA GLU A 195 -2.36 5.39 -35.17
C GLU A 195 -2.16 4.80 -33.76
N VAL A 196 -1.16 5.27 -33.00
CA VAL A 196 -0.80 4.70 -31.68
C VAL A 196 -1.92 4.85 -30.65
N SER A 197 -2.70 5.92 -30.74
CA SER A 197 -3.83 6.19 -29.83
C SER A 197 -5.06 5.32 -30.10
N ASN A 198 -5.08 4.55 -31.20
CA ASN A 198 -6.20 3.64 -31.47
C ASN A 198 -6.13 2.41 -30.56
N HIS A 199 -7.26 2.03 -29.96
CA HIS A 199 -7.35 0.88 -29.03
C HIS A 199 -6.78 -0.42 -29.61
N TRP A 200 -7.00 -0.68 -30.92
CA TRP A 200 -6.52 -1.88 -31.59
C TRP A 200 -4.99 -1.89 -31.80
N TRP A 201 -4.31 -0.74 -31.71
CA TRP A 201 -2.88 -0.64 -31.99
C TRP A 201 -2.05 -1.48 -31.03
N TYR A 202 -2.36 -1.43 -29.73
CA TYR A 202 -1.67 -2.25 -28.71
C TYR A 202 -1.93 -3.75 -28.93
N SER A 203 -3.13 -4.14 -29.36
CA SER A 203 -3.46 -5.54 -29.65
C SER A 203 -2.68 -6.14 -30.83
N MET A 204 -2.16 -5.27 -31.72
CA MET A 204 -1.35 -5.65 -32.88
C MET A 204 0.14 -5.65 -32.59
N LEU A 205 0.55 -5.20 -31.40
CA LEU A 205 1.93 -5.16 -30.98
C LEU A 205 2.43 -6.57 -30.65
N ILE A 206 3.59 -6.98 -31.18
CA ILE A 206 4.05 -8.38 -31.06
C ILE A 206 4.66 -8.71 -29.70
N LEU A 207 5.44 -7.79 -29.12
CA LEU A 207 6.16 -8.00 -27.86
C LEU A 207 5.92 -6.82 -26.92
N PRO A 208 5.50 -7.04 -25.66
CA PRO A 208 5.24 -5.93 -24.74
C PRO A 208 6.47 -5.02 -24.55
N PRO A 209 6.26 -3.74 -24.20
CA PRO A 209 7.36 -2.82 -23.95
C PRO A 209 8.16 -3.24 -22.72
N LEU A 210 9.48 -3.19 -22.83
CA LEU A 210 10.42 -3.42 -21.73
C LEU A 210 11.22 -2.13 -21.50
N LEU A 211 11.00 -1.49 -20.34
CA LEU A 211 11.65 -0.23 -20.01
C LEU A 211 13.14 -0.44 -19.74
N LYS A 212 13.94 0.51 -20.22
CA LYS A 212 15.38 0.58 -19.95
C LYS A 212 15.63 1.53 -18.79
N ASP A 213 16.55 1.15 -17.91
CA ASP A 213 17.02 1.96 -16.78
C ASP A 213 15.87 2.54 -15.94
N SER A 214 14.86 1.71 -15.68
CA SER A 214 13.75 2.06 -14.78
C SER A 214 14.28 2.38 -13.39
N VAL A 215 13.74 3.42 -12.76
CA VAL A 215 14.07 3.79 -11.38
C VAL A 215 13.70 2.68 -10.39
N ALA A 216 12.79 1.79 -10.77
CA ALA A 216 12.43 0.61 -9.98
C ALA A 216 13.46 -0.53 -10.04
N ALA A 217 14.41 -0.51 -10.98
CA ALA A 217 15.33 -1.63 -11.19
C ALA A 217 16.14 -2.04 -9.94
N PRO A 218 16.71 -1.10 -9.15
CA PRO A 218 17.43 -1.46 -7.92
C PRO A 218 16.56 -2.18 -6.88
N LEU A 219 15.26 -1.87 -6.84
CA LEU A 219 14.29 -2.45 -5.89
C LEU A 219 13.81 -3.85 -6.30
N LEU A 220 14.02 -4.23 -7.57
CA LEU A 220 13.46 -5.43 -8.19
C LEU A 220 14.55 -6.40 -8.69
N SER A 221 15.77 -6.29 -8.16
CA SER A 221 16.91 -7.15 -8.55
C SER A 221 16.68 -8.64 -8.31
N ALA A 222 15.77 -8.99 -7.39
CA ALA A 222 15.34 -10.37 -7.12
C ALA A 222 14.43 -10.96 -8.21
N TYR A 223 13.83 -10.13 -9.06
CA TYR A 223 12.93 -10.55 -10.14
C TYR A 223 13.69 -10.72 -11.46
N TYR A 224 13.12 -11.48 -12.40
CA TYR A 224 13.57 -11.42 -13.79
C TYR A 224 13.08 -10.09 -14.38
N PRO A 225 13.95 -9.25 -14.96
CA PRO A 225 13.57 -7.90 -15.41
C PRO A 225 12.37 -7.90 -16.35
N ASP A 226 12.33 -8.85 -17.28
CA ASP A 226 11.26 -8.98 -18.27
C ASP A 226 9.92 -9.46 -17.68
N CYS A 227 9.92 -10.10 -16.51
CA CYS A 227 8.69 -10.41 -15.78
C CYS A 227 8.07 -9.20 -15.08
N VAL A 228 8.83 -8.12 -14.89
CA VAL A 228 8.40 -6.86 -14.27
C VAL A 228 8.45 -5.68 -15.25
N GLY A 229 8.48 -5.99 -16.55
CA GLY A 229 8.39 -4.99 -17.63
C GLY A 229 9.66 -4.17 -17.85
N MET A 230 10.83 -4.70 -17.51
CA MET A 230 12.15 -4.07 -17.70
C MET A 230 13.02 -4.88 -18.67
N SER A 231 13.95 -4.22 -19.37
CA SER A 231 14.83 -4.90 -20.32
C SER A 231 15.94 -5.70 -19.62
N PRO A 232 16.07 -7.02 -19.88
CA PRO A 232 17.17 -7.84 -19.37
C PRO A 232 18.59 -7.41 -19.80
N SER A 233 18.70 -6.58 -20.85
CA SER A 233 19.98 -6.13 -21.39
C SER A 233 20.54 -4.88 -20.71
N CYS A 234 19.86 -4.32 -19.71
CA CYS A 234 20.30 -3.14 -18.96
C CYS A 234 21.35 -3.51 -17.89
N THR A 235 22.37 -2.67 -17.73
CA THR A 235 23.39 -2.83 -16.68
C THR A 235 22.80 -2.71 -15.29
N SER A 236 21.81 -1.81 -15.11
CA SER A 236 21.00 -1.64 -13.91
C SER A 236 20.21 -2.89 -13.51
N THR A 237 20.10 -3.87 -14.41
CA THR A 237 19.40 -5.15 -14.19
C THR A 237 20.35 -6.36 -14.10
N ASN A 238 21.67 -6.14 -14.20
CA ASN A 238 22.65 -7.24 -14.15
C ASN A 238 22.70 -7.87 -12.76
N ARG A 239 22.18 -9.10 -12.65
CA ARG A 239 22.21 -9.91 -11.43
C ARG A 239 23.62 -10.21 -10.92
N ALA A 240 24.61 -10.30 -11.81
CA ALA A 240 26.00 -10.60 -11.44
C ALA A 240 26.66 -9.53 -10.55
N ALA A 241 26.15 -8.29 -10.53
CA ALA A 241 26.68 -7.24 -9.66
C ALA A 241 26.15 -7.31 -8.22
N ALA A 242 25.00 -7.95 -7.98
CA ALA A 242 24.41 -8.07 -6.65
C ALA A 242 25.08 -9.19 -5.81
N THR A 243 25.70 -10.18 -6.45
CA THR A 243 26.46 -11.24 -5.80
C THR A 243 27.94 -10.89 -5.72
N GLY A 244 28.30 -9.90 -4.90
CA GLY A 244 29.70 -9.70 -4.52
C GLY A 244 30.20 -10.89 -3.69
N ASN A 245 31.23 -11.59 -4.17
CA ASN A 245 32.10 -12.52 -3.42
C ASN A 245 31.44 -13.64 -2.56
N ALA A 246 30.30 -14.20 -2.96
CA ALA A 246 29.84 -15.47 -2.38
C ALA A 246 30.22 -16.65 -3.29
N SER A 247 31.18 -17.47 -2.86
CA SER A 247 31.58 -18.70 -3.55
C SER A 247 30.38 -19.60 -3.83
N PRO A 248 30.31 -20.26 -5.01
CA PRO A 248 29.22 -21.18 -5.35
C PRO A 248 29.39 -22.48 -4.54
N GLY A 249 28.94 -22.49 -3.30
CA GLY A 249 29.11 -23.67 -2.43
C GLY A 249 28.35 -23.67 -1.10
N LYS A 250 27.64 -22.60 -0.73
CA LYS A 250 26.81 -22.56 0.49
C LYS A 250 25.54 -21.73 0.26
N LEU A 251 24.56 -22.32 -0.42
CA LEU A 251 23.20 -21.79 -0.51
C LEU A 251 22.21 -22.82 0.06
N GLU A 252 22.59 -23.41 1.20
CA GLU A 252 21.70 -24.16 2.07
C GLU A 252 21.77 -23.51 3.46
N HIS A 253 20.60 -23.12 3.99
CA HIS A 253 20.36 -22.70 5.39
C HIS A 253 20.51 -21.24 5.84
N SER A 254 20.19 -20.24 5.01
CA SER A 254 19.85 -18.90 5.53
C SER A 254 18.68 -18.26 4.78
N LYS A 255 17.45 -18.68 5.14
CA LYS A 255 16.18 -18.11 4.65
C LYS A 255 15.82 -16.80 5.37
N ALA A 256 16.74 -15.86 5.47
CA ALA A 256 16.39 -14.49 5.82
C ALA A 256 16.24 -13.73 4.50
N ALA A 257 15.03 -13.26 4.18
CA ALA A 257 14.80 -12.41 3.02
C ALA A 257 15.71 -11.17 3.14
N LEU A 258 16.73 -11.09 2.28
CA LEU A 258 17.63 -9.94 2.21
C LEU A 258 16.80 -8.71 1.86
N SER A 259 16.58 -7.82 2.83
CA SER A 259 15.94 -6.52 2.56
C SER A 259 16.83 -5.74 1.60
N VAL A 260 16.36 -5.47 0.39
CA VAL A 260 17.11 -4.69 -0.60
C VAL A 260 17.12 -3.23 -0.16
N HIS A 261 18.19 -2.81 0.52
CA HIS A 261 18.37 -1.41 0.88
C HIS A 261 18.99 -0.66 -0.30
N VAL A 262 18.25 0.29 -0.88
CA VAL A 262 18.77 1.19 -1.91
C VAL A 262 19.37 2.42 -1.23
N PRO A 263 20.67 2.72 -1.47
CA PRO A 263 21.31 3.90 -0.92
C PRO A 263 20.51 5.17 -1.21
N GLY A 264 20.26 5.97 -0.18
CA GLY A 264 19.53 7.24 -0.30
C GLY A 264 18.00 7.14 -0.25
N MET A 265 17.43 5.93 -0.16
CA MET A 265 16.00 5.74 0.09
C MET A 265 15.76 5.42 1.57
N ASN A 266 14.68 5.96 2.17
CA ASN A 266 14.33 5.66 3.56
C ASN A 266 14.15 4.14 3.73
N ARG A 267 14.78 3.56 4.76
CA ARG A 267 14.74 2.11 5.06
C ARG A 267 13.34 1.54 5.29
N TYR A 268 12.37 2.40 5.62
CA TYR A 268 10.98 2.03 5.80
C TYR A 268 10.19 1.94 4.48
N PHE A 269 10.73 2.43 3.35
CA PHE A 269 10.06 2.35 2.06
C PHE A 269 10.40 1.03 1.37
N GLN A 270 9.47 0.08 1.44
CA GLN A 270 9.59 -1.24 0.82
C GLN A 270 8.29 -1.59 0.05
N PRO A 271 7.98 -0.83 -1.01
CA PRO A 271 6.67 -0.90 -1.68
C PRO A 271 6.43 -2.20 -2.46
N PHE A 272 7.48 -2.98 -2.74
CA PHE A 272 7.39 -4.20 -3.54
C PHE A 272 7.65 -5.44 -2.69
N TYR A 273 6.80 -6.45 -2.86
CA TYR A 273 7.06 -7.77 -2.31
C TYR A 273 8.35 -8.34 -2.89
N GLN A 274 9.11 -9.04 -2.05
CA GLN A 274 10.22 -9.88 -2.49
C GLN A 274 9.73 -11.32 -2.75
N PRO A 275 10.41 -12.08 -3.61
CA PRO A 275 10.06 -13.48 -3.81
C PRO A 275 10.15 -14.28 -2.50
N ASN A 276 9.11 -15.07 -2.20
CA ASN A 276 8.98 -15.87 -0.97
C ASN A 276 8.93 -15.05 0.33
N GLU A 277 8.51 -13.79 0.27
CA GLU A 277 8.32 -12.94 1.45
C GLU A 277 6.94 -13.18 2.11
N CYS A 278 6.89 -13.10 3.44
CA CYS A 278 5.63 -13.09 4.17
C CYS A 278 4.82 -11.82 3.86
N GLY A 279 3.49 -11.90 4.02
CA GLY A 279 2.62 -10.76 3.83
C GLY A 279 2.97 -9.60 4.76
N LYS A 280 3.16 -8.40 4.21
CA LYS A 280 3.34 -7.15 4.95
C LYS A 280 2.48 -6.04 4.35
N ALA A 281 1.98 -5.15 5.19
CA ALA A 281 1.04 -4.12 4.78
C ALA A 281 1.57 -3.19 3.67
N LEU A 282 0.65 -2.72 2.83
CA LEU A 282 0.89 -1.74 1.75
C LEU A 282 2.05 -2.10 0.82
N CYS A 283 2.19 -3.41 0.55
CA CYS A 283 3.17 -3.96 -0.36
C CYS A 283 2.44 -4.50 -1.59
N VAL A 284 2.89 -4.15 -2.80
CA VAL A 284 2.31 -4.63 -4.06
C VAL A 284 3.19 -5.67 -4.71
N ARG A 285 2.60 -6.61 -5.45
CA ARG A 285 3.41 -7.53 -6.27
C ARG A 285 3.92 -6.80 -7.51
N PRO A 286 5.22 -6.80 -7.81
CA PRO A 286 5.75 -6.09 -8.98
C PRO A 286 5.41 -6.76 -10.31
N ASP A 287 5.01 -8.02 -10.28
CA ASP A 287 4.74 -8.89 -11.44
C ASP A 287 3.25 -9.26 -11.60
N VAL A 288 2.36 -8.75 -10.73
CA VAL A 288 0.92 -9.04 -10.76
C VAL A 288 0.10 -7.79 -10.47
N MET A 289 -1.01 -7.63 -11.20
CA MET A 289 -1.97 -6.56 -10.94
C MET A 289 -2.85 -6.89 -9.72
N GLU A 290 -3.07 -5.90 -8.86
CA GLU A 290 -4.00 -5.97 -7.74
C GLU A 290 -5.46 -5.91 -8.23
N LEU A 291 -6.43 -6.29 -7.39
CA LEU A 291 -7.84 -6.37 -7.79
C LEU A 291 -8.41 -5.04 -8.31
N ASP A 292 -8.09 -3.93 -7.63
CA ASP A 292 -8.52 -2.59 -8.04
C ASP A 292 -7.84 -2.13 -9.33
N GLU A 293 -6.60 -2.59 -9.58
CA GLU A 293 -5.89 -2.32 -10.83
C GLU A 293 -6.57 -3.07 -12.00
N LEU A 294 -6.99 -4.32 -11.80
CA LEU A 294 -7.73 -5.12 -12.78
C LEU A 294 -9.13 -4.55 -13.06
N TYR A 295 -9.79 -4.00 -12.05
CA TYR A 295 -11.10 -3.36 -12.21
C TYR A 295 -11.00 -2.06 -13.03
N GLU A 296 -10.01 -1.21 -12.74
CA GLU A 296 -9.84 0.07 -13.45
C GLU A 296 -9.30 -0.12 -14.87
N PHE A 297 -8.42 -1.09 -15.08
CA PHE A 297 -7.74 -1.31 -16.37
C PHE A 297 -7.92 -2.75 -16.89
N PRO A 298 -9.15 -3.17 -17.23
CA PRO A 298 -9.45 -4.52 -17.68
C PRO A 298 -8.70 -4.90 -18.96
N GLU A 299 -8.29 -3.92 -19.78
CA GLU A 299 -7.51 -4.11 -21.01
C GLU A 299 -6.14 -4.75 -20.77
N TYR A 300 -5.58 -4.66 -19.55
CA TYR A 300 -4.28 -5.23 -19.18
C TYR A 300 -4.35 -6.62 -18.56
N SER A 301 -5.55 -7.16 -18.32
CA SER A 301 -5.72 -8.50 -17.75
C SER A 301 -5.04 -9.61 -18.56
N ARG A 302 -4.97 -9.45 -19.89
CA ARG A 302 -4.33 -10.41 -20.81
C ARG A 302 -2.82 -10.23 -20.93
N ASP A 303 -2.35 -8.99 -20.90
CA ASP A 303 -0.93 -8.66 -20.95
C ASP A 303 -0.66 -7.44 -20.04
N PRO A 304 -0.28 -7.68 -18.77
CA PRO A 304 -0.10 -6.62 -17.79
C PRO A 304 1.28 -5.95 -17.88
N THR A 305 2.16 -6.37 -18.80
CA THR A 305 3.58 -6.00 -18.80
C THR A 305 3.79 -4.49 -18.86
N MET A 306 3.09 -3.79 -19.75
CA MET A 306 3.19 -2.33 -19.86
C MET A 306 2.68 -1.62 -18.60
N TYR A 307 1.55 -2.08 -18.06
CA TYR A 307 0.96 -1.51 -16.85
C TYR A 307 1.91 -1.66 -15.66
N LEU A 308 2.42 -2.88 -15.43
CA LEU A 308 3.32 -3.18 -14.33
C LEU A 308 4.62 -2.38 -14.42
N ALA A 309 5.20 -2.26 -15.62
CA ALA A 309 6.40 -1.45 -15.84
C ALA A 309 6.19 0.01 -15.41
N LEU A 310 5.05 0.60 -15.81
CA LEU A 310 4.71 1.99 -15.52
C LEU A 310 4.34 2.19 -14.04
N ARG A 311 3.51 1.30 -13.47
CA ARG A 311 3.15 1.35 -12.04
C ARG A 311 4.37 1.23 -11.15
N ASN A 312 5.27 0.28 -11.45
CA ASN A 312 6.50 0.09 -10.69
C ASN A 312 7.42 1.33 -10.80
N LEU A 313 7.55 1.91 -12.01
CA LEU A 313 8.28 3.15 -12.21
C LEU A 313 7.71 4.31 -11.39
N ILE A 314 6.38 4.48 -11.40
CA ILE A 314 5.69 5.55 -10.67
C ILE A 314 5.92 5.41 -9.16
N LEU A 315 5.76 4.21 -8.59
CA LEU A 315 6.05 3.96 -7.17
C LEU A 315 7.51 4.29 -6.84
N ALA A 316 8.46 3.81 -7.64
CA ALA A 316 9.87 4.08 -7.41
C ALA A 316 10.20 5.57 -7.45
N LEU A 317 9.65 6.32 -8.42
CA LEU A 317 9.80 7.77 -8.49
C LEU A 317 9.22 8.48 -7.26
N TRP A 318 8.04 8.06 -6.79
CA TRP A 318 7.42 8.63 -5.59
C TRP A 318 8.27 8.40 -4.33
N TYR A 319 8.68 7.17 -4.07
CA TYR A 319 9.47 6.85 -2.87
C TYR A 319 10.91 7.38 -2.92
N THR A 320 11.41 7.72 -4.12
CA THR A 320 12.69 8.42 -4.28
C THR A 320 12.59 9.91 -3.91
N ASN A 321 11.45 10.56 -4.18
CA ASN A 321 11.22 11.95 -3.79
C ASN A 321 9.75 12.19 -3.41
N CYS A 322 9.39 11.85 -2.17
CA CYS A 322 8.02 11.95 -1.68
C CYS A 322 7.60 13.37 -1.21
N LYS A 323 8.50 14.35 -1.33
CA LYS A 323 8.28 15.74 -0.90
C LYS A 323 7.68 16.61 -1.98
N GLU A 324 7.65 16.14 -3.22
CA GLU A 324 7.10 16.86 -4.36
C GLU A 324 5.94 16.08 -4.98
N ALA A 325 4.96 16.80 -5.54
CA ALA A 325 3.97 16.18 -6.41
C ALA A 325 4.67 15.52 -7.61
N LEU A 326 4.44 14.22 -7.78
CA LEU A 326 4.84 13.46 -8.95
C LEU A 326 3.82 13.70 -10.06
N THR A 327 4.29 14.29 -11.17
CA THR A 327 3.47 14.67 -12.32
C THR A 327 3.86 13.88 -13.56
N PRO A 328 2.99 13.81 -14.60
CA PRO A 328 3.34 13.13 -15.85
C PRO A 328 4.65 13.66 -16.45
N GLN A 329 4.91 14.96 -16.36
CA GLN A 329 6.12 15.60 -16.88
C GLN A 329 7.39 15.13 -16.15
N LYS A 330 7.29 14.72 -14.89
CA LYS A 330 8.39 14.11 -14.13
C LYS A 330 8.56 12.62 -14.47
N CYS A 331 7.49 11.92 -14.82
CA CYS A 331 7.56 10.50 -15.21
C CYS A 331 8.10 10.28 -16.63
N ILE A 332 7.65 11.06 -17.61
CA ILE A 332 7.95 10.87 -19.04
C ILE A 332 9.45 10.75 -19.36
N PRO A 333 10.35 11.55 -18.76
CA PRO A 333 11.79 11.41 -18.99
C PRO A 333 12.35 10.03 -18.58
N HIS A 334 11.73 9.35 -17.63
CA HIS A 334 12.17 8.04 -17.14
C HIS A 334 11.52 6.86 -17.88
N ILE A 335 10.61 7.11 -18.83
CA ILE A 335 10.06 6.09 -19.72
C ILE A 335 11.00 5.96 -20.92
N ILE A 336 12.02 5.12 -20.80
CA ILE A 336 12.99 4.86 -21.88
C ILE A 336 12.68 3.49 -22.51
N VAL A 337 12.10 3.52 -23.70
CA VAL A 337 11.83 2.32 -24.51
C VAL A 337 11.87 2.73 -25.99
N ARG A 338 12.35 1.82 -26.86
CA ARG A 338 12.45 2.10 -28.30
C ARG A 338 11.10 1.92 -29.00
N GLY A 339 10.93 2.61 -30.12
CA GLY A 339 9.74 2.51 -30.98
C GLY A 339 8.54 3.33 -30.55
N LEU A 340 7.51 3.30 -31.39
CA LEU A 340 6.23 3.97 -31.25
C LEU A 340 5.51 3.56 -29.96
N VAL A 341 5.82 2.39 -29.41
CA VAL A 341 5.26 1.95 -28.11
C VAL A 341 5.57 2.92 -26.98
N ARG A 342 6.68 3.68 -27.06
CA ARG A 342 6.97 4.75 -26.10
C ARG A 342 5.86 5.81 -26.06
N ILE A 343 5.24 6.11 -27.20
CA ILE A 343 4.11 7.05 -27.30
C ILE A 343 2.93 6.50 -26.49
N ARG A 344 2.61 5.21 -26.67
CA ARG A 344 1.56 4.52 -25.90
C ARG A 344 1.86 4.54 -24.40
N CYS A 345 3.10 4.22 -24.00
CA CYS A 345 3.51 4.26 -22.59
C CYS A 345 3.36 5.65 -21.97
N VAL A 346 3.72 6.71 -22.70
CA VAL A 346 3.58 8.10 -22.24
C VAL A 346 2.12 8.55 -22.18
N GLN A 347 1.25 8.03 -23.03
CA GLN A 347 -0.20 8.28 -22.92
C GLN A 347 -0.79 7.58 -21.69
N GLU A 348 -0.36 6.34 -21.42
CA GLU A 348 -0.90 5.53 -20.33
C GLU A 348 -0.37 5.91 -18.95
N VAL A 349 0.87 6.42 -18.86
CA VAL A 349 1.43 6.83 -17.56
C VAL A 349 0.57 7.89 -16.88
N GLU A 350 -0.11 8.74 -17.65
CA GLU A 350 -1.01 9.76 -17.11
C GLU A 350 -2.25 9.14 -16.44
N ARG A 351 -2.94 8.22 -17.12
CA ARG A 351 -4.09 7.48 -16.55
C ARG A 351 -3.69 6.72 -15.28
N ILE A 352 -2.57 6.00 -15.32
CA ILE A 352 -2.07 5.21 -14.19
C ILE A 352 -1.68 6.13 -13.02
N LEU A 353 -1.01 7.26 -13.30
CA LEU A 353 -0.62 8.23 -12.27
C LEU A 353 -1.84 8.83 -11.55
N TYR A 354 -2.89 9.21 -12.28
CA TYR A 354 -4.12 9.73 -11.68
C TYR A 354 -4.87 8.66 -10.89
N PHE A 355 -4.93 7.42 -11.38
CA PHE A 355 -5.49 6.30 -10.61
C PHE A 355 -4.74 6.09 -9.29
N MET A 356 -3.41 6.01 -9.33
CA MET A 356 -2.58 5.79 -8.14
C MET A 356 -2.66 6.95 -7.15
N THR A 357 -2.79 8.18 -7.65
CA THR A 357 -3.02 9.38 -6.83
C THR A 357 -4.39 9.34 -6.18
N ARG A 358 -5.46 9.04 -6.94
CA ARG A 358 -6.83 8.91 -6.43
C ARG A 358 -6.94 7.84 -5.34
N LYS A 359 -6.28 6.70 -5.54
CA LYS A 359 -6.20 5.59 -4.57
C LYS A 359 -5.28 5.86 -3.38
N GLY A 360 -4.50 6.95 -3.41
CA GLY A 360 -3.59 7.34 -2.32
C GLY A 360 -2.33 6.48 -2.19
N LEU A 361 -1.86 5.85 -3.28
CA LEU A 361 -0.58 5.12 -3.30
C LEU A 361 0.64 6.05 -3.44
N ILE A 362 0.44 7.20 -4.07
CA ILE A 362 1.44 8.25 -4.29
C ILE A 362 0.79 9.62 -4.04
N ASN A 363 1.56 10.71 -4.11
CA ASN A 363 1.00 12.05 -4.07
C ASN A 363 0.11 12.29 -2.82
N THR A 364 0.52 11.66 -1.72
CA THR A 364 -0.24 11.53 -0.47
C THR A 364 0.63 11.94 0.73
N GLY A 365 0.12 11.72 1.95
CA GLY A 365 0.76 12.14 3.20
C GLY A 365 0.46 13.60 3.50
N VAL A 366 1.45 14.32 4.01
CA VAL A 366 1.35 15.75 4.34
C VAL A 366 1.67 16.65 3.14
N LEU A 367 1.83 16.09 1.94
CA LEU A 367 2.02 16.85 0.72
C LEU A 367 0.88 17.87 0.56
N SER A 368 1.23 19.14 0.34
CA SER A 368 0.30 20.23 0.10
C SER A 368 0.50 20.79 -1.31
N VAL A 369 -0.59 21.14 -1.98
CA VAL A 369 -0.58 21.75 -3.32
C VAL A 369 -1.40 23.04 -3.34
N GLY A 370 -0.99 24.00 -4.18
CA GLY A 370 -1.70 25.26 -4.37
C GLY A 370 -2.86 25.18 -5.37
N ALA A 371 -3.61 26.28 -5.49
CA ALA A 371 -4.87 26.36 -6.25
C ALA A 371 -4.79 26.05 -7.76
N ASP A 372 -3.60 26.04 -8.35
CA ASP A 372 -3.37 25.70 -9.78
C ASP A 372 -2.58 24.41 -9.98
N GLN A 373 -2.36 23.64 -8.90
CA GLN A 373 -1.53 22.43 -8.89
C GLN A 373 -2.28 21.22 -8.35
N TYR A 374 -3.61 21.21 -8.47
CA TYR A 374 -4.43 20.07 -8.08
C TYR A 374 -3.97 18.79 -8.78
N LEU A 375 -4.01 17.70 -8.02
CA LEU A 375 -3.37 16.45 -8.37
C LEU A 375 -4.20 15.57 -9.31
N LEU A 376 -5.51 15.86 -9.44
CA LEU A 376 -6.40 15.21 -10.39
C LEU A 376 -6.92 16.21 -11.45
N PRO A 377 -7.27 15.73 -12.66
CA PRO A 377 -7.87 16.54 -13.71
C PRO A 377 -9.14 17.28 -13.26
N LYS A 378 -9.46 18.37 -13.98
CA LYS A 378 -10.65 19.21 -13.72
C LYS A 378 -11.97 18.46 -13.69
N ASP A 379 -12.04 17.31 -14.37
CA ASP A 379 -13.20 16.43 -14.42
C ASP A 379 -13.65 15.94 -13.03
N TYR A 380 -12.72 15.93 -12.05
CA TYR A 380 -13.00 15.51 -10.68
C TYR A 380 -13.41 16.65 -9.74
N HIS A 381 -13.27 17.93 -10.15
CA HIS A 381 -13.34 19.09 -9.26
C HIS A 381 -14.77 19.56 -8.95
N ASN A 382 -15.74 19.23 -9.81
CA ASN A 382 -17.12 19.72 -9.80
C ASN A 382 -18.01 19.07 -8.72
N LYS A 383 -17.48 18.88 -7.51
CA LYS A 383 -18.22 18.33 -6.37
C LYS A 383 -17.87 18.99 -5.04
N SER A 384 -18.79 18.86 -4.07
CA SER A 384 -18.62 19.38 -2.71
C SER A 384 -18.84 18.29 -1.66
N VAL A 385 -18.05 18.35 -0.60
CA VAL A 385 -18.04 17.34 0.46
C VAL A 385 -17.98 18.01 1.84
N ILE A 386 -18.86 17.60 2.75
CA ILE A 386 -18.74 17.91 4.18
C ILE A 386 -18.07 16.72 4.89
N ILE A 387 -17.08 16.99 5.73
CA ILE A 387 -16.40 15.98 6.56
C ILE A 387 -16.69 16.27 8.03
N ILE A 388 -17.14 15.27 8.77
CA ILE A 388 -17.53 15.42 10.18
C ILE A 388 -16.47 14.77 11.07
N GLY A 389 -15.78 15.59 11.84
CA GLY A 389 -14.65 15.24 12.72
C GLY A 389 -13.30 15.55 12.07
N ALA A 390 -12.44 16.27 12.79
CA ALA A 390 -11.09 16.68 12.38
C ALA A 390 -10.00 15.86 13.08
N GLY A 391 -10.24 14.55 13.28
CA GLY A 391 -9.22 13.58 13.68
C GLY A 391 -8.37 13.10 12.50
N PRO A 392 -7.49 12.09 12.69
CA PRO A 392 -6.63 11.57 11.62
C PRO A 392 -7.41 11.13 10.36
N ALA A 393 -8.58 10.50 10.52
CA ALA A 393 -9.40 10.06 9.40
C ALA A 393 -10.00 11.21 8.61
N GLY A 394 -10.66 12.15 9.29
CA GLY A 394 -11.26 13.32 8.64
C GLY A 394 -10.23 14.21 7.97
N LEU A 395 -9.09 14.47 8.63
CA LEU A 395 -8.01 15.29 8.05
C LEU A 395 -7.29 14.58 6.90
N ALA A 396 -7.12 13.25 6.95
CA ALA A 396 -6.58 12.51 5.81
C ALA A 396 -7.49 12.64 4.58
N ALA A 397 -8.80 12.42 4.76
CA ALA A 397 -9.76 12.58 3.67
C ALA A 397 -9.80 14.03 3.15
N ALA A 398 -9.82 15.01 4.06
CA ALA A 398 -9.85 16.42 3.71
C ALA A 398 -8.62 16.86 2.93
N ARG A 399 -7.42 16.47 3.38
CA ARG A 399 -6.15 16.74 2.67
C ARG A 399 -6.14 16.13 1.28
N GLN A 400 -6.58 14.88 1.13
CA GLN A 400 -6.64 14.20 -0.16
C GLN A 400 -7.62 14.90 -1.11
N LEU A 401 -8.88 15.08 -0.69
CA LEU A 401 -9.92 15.71 -1.51
C LEU A 401 -9.57 17.16 -1.89
N HIS A 402 -9.05 17.95 -0.95
CA HIS A 402 -8.54 19.29 -1.25
C HIS A 402 -7.43 19.24 -2.30
N ASN A 403 -6.44 18.35 -2.14
CA ASN A 403 -5.36 18.21 -3.11
C ASN A 403 -5.85 17.74 -4.49
N PHE A 404 -6.96 17.01 -4.55
CA PHE A 404 -7.59 16.60 -5.81
C PHE A 404 -8.32 17.76 -6.52
N GLY A 405 -8.53 18.90 -5.86
CA GLY A 405 -9.29 20.05 -6.39
C GLY A 405 -10.78 20.01 -6.06
N ILE A 406 -11.20 19.15 -5.13
CA ILE A 406 -12.59 19.03 -4.67
C ILE A 406 -12.85 20.03 -3.54
N LYS A 407 -14.03 20.65 -3.52
CA LYS A 407 -14.44 21.56 -2.43
C LYS A 407 -14.72 20.76 -1.16
N VAL A 408 -14.02 21.08 -0.07
CA VAL A 408 -14.15 20.40 1.23
C VAL A 408 -14.39 21.42 2.34
N THR A 409 -15.35 21.14 3.21
CA THR A 409 -15.55 21.83 4.49
C THR A 409 -15.58 20.79 5.61
N VAL A 410 -14.79 20.99 6.66
CA VAL A 410 -14.71 20.08 7.82
C VAL A 410 -15.42 20.68 9.02
N LEU A 411 -16.31 19.93 9.66
CA LEU A 411 -17.02 20.33 10.88
C LEU A 411 -16.48 19.52 12.07
N GLU A 412 -15.90 20.20 13.07
CA GLU A 412 -15.35 19.60 14.29
C GLU A 412 -16.11 20.07 15.53
N ALA A 413 -16.54 19.12 16.36
CA ALA A 413 -17.33 19.40 17.54
C ALA A 413 -16.54 20.13 18.63
N LYS A 414 -15.25 19.82 18.78
CA LYS A 414 -14.36 20.41 19.78
C LYS A 414 -13.82 21.77 19.32
N ASP A 415 -13.17 22.45 20.24
CA ASP A 415 -12.43 23.70 20.02
C ASP A 415 -11.01 23.48 19.48
N ARG A 416 -10.66 22.23 19.12
CA ARG A 416 -9.38 21.83 18.58
C ARG A 416 -9.54 20.69 17.57
N ILE A 417 -8.61 20.62 16.63
CA ILE A 417 -8.43 19.46 15.75
C ILE A 417 -7.72 18.29 16.47
N GLY A 418 -7.54 17.18 15.76
CA GLY A 418 -6.72 16.02 16.15
C GLY A 418 -7.50 14.91 16.85
N GLY A 419 -8.62 15.21 17.50
CA GLY A 419 -9.43 14.21 18.20
C GLY A 419 -8.61 13.45 19.26
N ARG A 420 -8.40 12.15 19.03
CA ARG A 420 -7.58 11.24 19.87
C ARG A 420 -6.07 11.38 19.65
N VAL A 421 -5.63 12.27 18.77
CA VAL A 421 -4.29 12.84 18.78
C VAL A 421 -4.36 14.15 19.54
N TRP A 422 -3.67 14.22 20.68
CA TRP A 422 -3.57 15.41 21.49
C TRP A 422 -2.28 15.36 22.29
N ASP A 423 -1.37 16.28 21.99
CA ASP A 423 -0.05 16.29 22.59
C ASP A 423 0.10 17.44 23.58
N ASP A 424 0.72 17.15 24.71
CA ASP A 424 1.13 18.13 25.69
C ASP A 424 2.59 18.53 25.44
N LYS A 425 2.79 19.77 25.00
CA LYS A 425 4.11 20.36 24.72
C LYS A 425 4.65 21.21 25.88
N SER A 426 4.00 21.16 27.06
CA SER A 426 4.37 21.99 28.22
C SER A 426 5.34 21.30 29.19
N PHE A 427 5.74 20.05 28.93
CA PHE A 427 6.83 19.40 29.63
C PHE A 427 8.18 19.92 29.14
N LYS A 428 9.17 20.01 30.02
CA LYS A 428 10.48 20.59 29.67
C LYS A 428 11.21 19.71 28.65
N GLY A 429 11.35 20.21 27.43
CA GLY A 429 12.15 19.57 26.37
C GLY A 429 11.59 18.27 25.81
N VAL A 430 10.35 17.90 26.17
CA VAL A 430 9.72 16.63 25.79
C VAL A 430 8.26 16.89 25.41
N THR A 431 7.80 16.29 24.33
CA THR A 431 6.38 16.24 23.98
C THR A 431 5.76 14.95 24.49
N VAL A 432 4.62 15.02 25.17
CA VAL A 432 3.93 13.84 25.71
C VAL A 432 2.51 13.76 25.14
N GLY A 433 2.22 12.68 24.41
CA GLY A 433 0.90 12.42 23.84
C GLY A 433 -0.09 12.01 24.92
N ARG A 434 -1.12 12.85 25.15
CA ARG A 434 -2.32 12.49 25.95
C ARG A 434 -3.08 11.34 25.28
N GLY A 435 -3.02 11.27 23.94
CA GLY A 435 -3.59 10.19 23.15
C GLY A 435 -2.51 9.32 22.51
N ALA A 436 -2.57 9.16 21.19
CA ALA A 436 -1.58 8.38 20.44
C ALA A 436 -0.18 9.02 20.44
N GLN A 437 0.87 8.18 20.52
CA GLN A 437 2.26 8.61 20.35
C GLN A 437 3.20 7.51 19.80
N ILE A 438 2.74 6.25 19.80
CA ILE A 438 3.49 5.11 19.27
C ILE A 438 3.08 4.85 17.82
N VAL A 439 4.05 4.45 16.98
CA VAL A 439 3.84 3.94 15.62
C VAL A 439 4.13 2.44 15.62
N ASN A 440 3.13 1.61 15.34
CA ASN A 440 3.24 0.16 15.31
C ASN A 440 3.58 -0.33 13.90
N GLY A 441 4.81 -0.83 13.70
CA GLY A 441 5.35 -1.25 12.41
C GLY A 441 5.56 -0.08 11.45
N CYS A 442 6.82 0.33 11.25
CA CYS A 442 7.15 1.50 10.41
C CYS A 442 7.31 1.18 8.92
N ILE A 443 7.55 -0.08 8.52
CA ILE A 443 7.73 -0.43 7.09
C ILE A 443 6.42 -0.17 6.34
N ASN A 444 6.50 0.63 5.28
CA ASN A 444 5.39 1.12 4.46
C ASN A 444 4.31 1.91 5.20
N ASN A 445 4.53 2.26 6.48
CA ASN A 445 3.54 2.98 7.26
C ASN A 445 3.40 4.43 6.74
N PRO A 446 2.19 4.93 6.45
CA PRO A 446 1.97 6.32 6.07
C PRO A 446 2.55 7.33 7.07
N VAL A 447 2.64 6.98 8.35
CA VAL A 447 3.28 7.83 9.36
C VAL A 447 4.78 7.97 9.10
N ALA A 448 5.47 6.89 8.73
CA ALA A 448 6.89 6.95 8.35
C ALA A 448 7.10 7.80 7.08
N LEU A 449 6.19 7.71 6.11
CA LEU A 449 6.17 8.59 4.93
C LEU A 449 6.01 10.06 5.32
N MET A 450 5.04 10.38 6.17
CA MET A 450 4.80 11.76 6.61
C MET A 450 5.96 12.31 7.47
N CYS A 451 6.61 11.45 8.26
CA CYS A 451 7.84 11.82 8.96
C CYS A 451 8.97 12.15 7.98
N GLU A 452 9.17 11.35 6.93
CA GLU A 452 10.17 11.64 5.88
C GLU A 452 9.87 12.97 5.17
N GLN A 453 8.60 13.22 4.85
CA GLN A 453 8.16 14.48 4.23
C GLN A 453 8.46 15.70 5.10
N LEU A 454 8.36 15.55 6.43
CA LEU A 454 8.62 16.61 7.41
C LEU A 454 10.08 16.66 7.90
N GLY A 455 10.93 15.70 7.53
CA GLY A 455 12.28 15.57 8.10
C GLY A 455 12.28 15.22 9.58
N ILE A 456 11.26 14.49 10.05
CA ILE A 456 11.13 14.04 11.44
C ILE A 456 11.80 12.68 11.63
N SER A 457 12.58 12.55 12.70
CA SER A 457 13.11 11.27 13.16
C SER A 457 12.20 10.65 14.22
N MET A 458 12.15 9.32 14.24
CA MET A 458 11.39 8.54 15.23
C MET A 458 12.36 7.69 16.06
N HIS A 459 12.06 7.52 17.35
CA HIS A 459 12.89 6.68 18.22
C HIS A 459 12.42 5.23 18.16
N LYS A 460 13.27 4.31 17.71
CA LYS A 460 13.00 2.86 17.76
C LYS A 460 13.11 2.39 19.20
N PHE A 461 12.09 1.69 19.69
CA PHE A 461 12.15 1.04 20.99
C PHE A 461 13.16 -0.10 21.03
N GLY A 462 13.90 -0.19 22.13
CA GLY A 462 14.62 -1.40 22.52
C GLY A 462 13.66 -2.53 22.92
N GLU A 463 14.14 -3.78 22.87
CA GLU A 463 13.34 -4.96 23.25
C GLU A 463 13.27 -5.18 24.77
N ARG A 464 14.22 -4.64 25.54
CA ARG A 464 14.31 -4.87 26.99
C ARG A 464 13.15 -4.18 27.71
N CYS A 465 12.33 -4.98 28.41
CA CYS A 465 11.29 -4.56 29.34
C CYS A 465 11.40 -5.40 30.62
N ASP A 466 12.12 -4.93 31.62
CA ASP A 466 12.27 -5.68 32.86
C ASP A 466 10.96 -5.66 33.65
N LEU A 467 10.50 -6.81 34.15
CA LEU A 467 9.31 -6.92 35.00
C LEU A 467 9.68 -6.70 36.48
N ILE A 468 9.42 -5.50 36.98
CA ILE A 468 9.76 -5.07 38.34
C ILE A 468 8.58 -5.35 39.29
N GLN A 469 8.87 -6.01 40.40
CA GLN A 469 7.91 -6.32 41.46
C GLN A 469 7.81 -5.17 42.47
N GLU A 470 6.64 -5.04 43.12
CA GLU A 470 6.54 -4.22 44.34
C GLU A 470 7.57 -4.73 45.38
N GLY A 471 8.35 -3.81 45.96
CA GLY A 471 9.52 -4.12 46.78
C GLY A 471 10.86 -4.00 46.04
N GLY A 472 10.84 -3.72 44.74
CA GLY A 472 12.01 -3.30 43.96
C GLY A 472 12.83 -4.42 43.32
N ARG A 473 12.42 -5.68 43.47
CA ARG A 473 13.08 -6.82 42.79
C ARG A 473 12.71 -6.87 41.32
N ILE A 474 13.72 -7.07 40.48
CA ILE A 474 13.51 -7.43 39.07
C ILE A 474 13.23 -8.93 39.02
N THR A 475 12.21 -9.33 38.26
CA THR A 475 11.82 -10.74 38.10
C THR A 475 12.95 -11.55 37.48
N ASP A 476 13.19 -12.74 38.02
CA ASP A 476 14.21 -13.65 37.50
C ASP A 476 13.93 -13.94 36.01
N PRO A 477 14.92 -13.79 35.11
CA PRO A 477 14.73 -14.04 33.67
C PRO A 477 14.19 -15.43 33.32
N THR A 478 14.43 -16.44 34.17
CA THR A 478 13.89 -17.80 34.00
C THR A 478 12.40 -17.88 34.32
N ILE A 479 11.93 -17.11 35.30
CA ILE A 479 10.50 -16.99 35.64
C ILE A 479 9.78 -16.22 34.54
N ASP A 480 10.33 -15.08 34.13
CA ASP A 480 9.80 -14.24 33.05
C ASP A 480 9.57 -15.06 31.77
N LYS A 481 10.63 -15.72 31.28
CA LYS A 481 10.55 -16.61 30.11
C LYS A 481 9.55 -17.76 30.27
N ARG A 482 9.45 -18.34 31.47
CA ARG A 482 8.52 -19.46 31.74
C ARG A 482 7.07 -18.99 31.64
N MET A 483 6.77 -17.84 32.22
CA MET A 483 5.39 -17.33 32.23
C MET A 483 4.97 -16.74 30.90
N ASP A 484 5.89 -16.12 30.15
CA ASP A 484 5.66 -15.75 28.76
C ASP A 484 5.32 -16.98 27.90
N PHE A 485 6.09 -18.07 28.03
CA PHE A 485 5.81 -19.32 27.32
C PHE A 485 4.41 -19.86 27.65
N HIS A 486 4.05 -19.93 28.93
CA HIS A 486 2.72 -20.41 29.32
C HIS A 486 1.60 -19.49 28.86
N PHE A 487 1.77 -18.17 28.91
CA PHE A 487 0.79 -17.22 28.40
C PHE A 487 0.51 -17.44 26.91
N ASN A 488 1.56 -17.53 26.09
CA ASN A 488 1.40 -17.75 24.65
C ASN A 488 0.81 -19.14 24.35
N ALA A 489 1.18 -20.18 25.12
CA ALA A 489 0.56 -21.50 24.99
C ALA A 489 -0.95 -21.49 25.29
N LEU A 490 -1.43 -20.66 26.23
CA LEU A 490 -2.87 -20.49 26.45
C LEU A 490 -3.54 -19.90 25.21
N LEU A 491 -2.93 -18.90 24.57
CA LEU A 491 -3.44 -18.29 23.33
C LEU A 491 -3.45 -19.28 22.16
N ASP A 492 -2.43 -20.14 22.04
CA ASP A 492 -2.40 -21.21 21.02
C ASP A 492 -3.59 -22.16 21.17
N VAL A 493 -3.91 -22.58 22.40
CA VAL A 493 -5.06 -23.46 22.68
C VAL A 493 -6.38 -22.73 22.44
N VAL A 494 -6.49 -21.43 22.77
CA VAL A 494 -7.65 -20.60 22.39
C VAL A 494 -7.81 -20.57 20.87
N SER A 495 -6.70 -20.40 20.14
CA SER A 495 -6.69 -20.36 18.68
C SER A 495 -7.10 -21.70 18.06
N GLU A 496 -6.71 -22.83 18.67
CA GLU A 496 -7.18 -24.15 18.28
C GLU A 496 -8.67 -24.33 18.54
N TRP A 497 -9.14 -23.95 19.74
CA TRP A 497 -10.53 -24.10 20.16
C TRP A 497 -11.53 -23.37 19.24
N ARG A 498 -11.14 -22.20 18.72
CA ARG A 498 -12.05 -21.33 17.94
C ARG A 498 -12.24 -21.74 16.47
N LYS A 499 -11.41 -22.62 15.90
CA LYS A 499 -11.38 -22.91 14.45
C LYS A 499 -12.73 -23.34 13.86
N ASP A 500 -13.51 -24.09 14.62
CA ASP A 500 -14.81 -24.65 14.24
C ASP A 500 -16.00 -23.94 14.89
N LYS A 501 -15.76 -22.82 15.61
CA LYS A 501 -16.81 -22.10 16.33
C LYS A 501 -17.43 -21.02 15.46
N THR A 502 -18.75 -20.89 15.53
CA THR A 502 -19.51 -19.80 14.90
C THR A 502 -19.64 -18.59 15.83
N GLN A 503 -20.14 -17.45 15.33
CA GLN A 503 -20.39 -16.27 16.18
C GLN A 503 -21.36 -16.55 17.33
N LEU A 504 -22.31 -17.48 17.16
CA LEU A 504 -23.28 -17.87 18.19
C LEU A 504 -22.67 -18.72 19.31
N GLN A 505 -21.48 -19.28 19.09
CA GLN A 505 -20.75 -20.11 20.05
C GLN A 505 -19.54 -19.37 20.63
N ASP A 506 -19.45 -18.06 20.40
CA ASP A 506 -18.36 -17.25 20.91
C ASP A 506 -18.46 -17.11 22.44
N VAL A 507 -17.31 -17.03 23.08
CA VAL A 507 -17.18 -16.82 24.54
C VAL A 507 -16.19 -15.67 24.77
N PRO A 508 -16.20 -15.05 25.96
CA PRO A 508 -15.18 -14.06 26.29
C PRO A 508 -13.78 -14.66 26.32
N LEU A 509 -12.80 -13.91 25.82
CA LEU A 509 -11.39 -14.33 25.80
C LEU A 509 -10.86 -14.60 27.21
N GLY A 510 -11.20 -13.74 28.17
CA GLY A 510 -10.80 -13.89 29.58
C GLY A 510 -11.32 -15.19 30.18
N GLU A 511 -12.61 -15.48 29.99
CA GLU A 511 -13.25 -16.70 30.48
C GLU A 511 -12.57 -17.94 29.89
N LYS A 512 -12.27 -17.91 28.58
CA LYS A 512 -11.66 -19.07 27.92
C LYS A 512 -10.21 -19.31 28.36
N ILE A 513 -9.44 -18.25 28.56
CA ILE A 513 -8.07 -18.36 29.10
C ILE A 513 -8.11 -18.95 30.51
N GLU A 514 -9.02 -18.49 31.38
CA GLU A 514 -9.16 -19.02 32.74
C GLU A 514 -9.58 -20.49 32.76
N GLU A 515 -10.52 -20.88 31.89
CA GLU A 515 -10.97 -22.26 31.72
C GLU A 515 -9.79 -23.18 31.34
N ILE A 516 -9.03 -22.81 30.29
CA ILE A 516 -7.88 -23.57 29.80
C ILE A 516 -6.79 -23.63 30.87
N TYR A 517 -6.50 -22.51 31.54
CA TYR A 517 -5.49 -22.46 32.60
C TYR A 517 -5.85 -23.41 33.75
N LYS A 518 -7.09 -23.36 34.26
CA LYS A 518 -7.54 -24.27 35.34
C LYS A 518 -7.51 -25.74 34.90
N ALA A 519 -7.89 -26.04 33.67
CA ALA A 519 -7.82 -27.39 33.11
C ALA A 519 -6.36 -27.88 32.99
N PHE A 520 -5.44 -27.02 32.55
CA PHE A 520 -4.02 -27.33 32.43
C PHE A 520 -3.37 -27.64 33.78
N ILE A 521 -3.64 -26.84 34.82
CA ILE A 521 -3.16 -27.11 36.20
C ILE A 521 -3.68 -28.45 36.70
N LYS A 522 -4.97 -28.73 36.45
CA LYS A 522 -5.60 -29.98 36.88
C LYS A 522 -5.00 -31.21 36.18
N GLU A 523 -4.70 -31.10 34.88
CA GLU A 523 -4.17 -32.20 34.07
C GLU A 523 -2.70 -32.51 34.39
N SER A 524 -1.87 -31.47 34.51
CA SER A 524 -0.42 -31.62 34.69
C SER A 524 0.02 -31.81 36.15
N GLY A 525 -0.80 -31.38 37.11
CA GLY A 525 -0.43 -31.32 38.52
C GLY A 525 0.66 -30.28 38.83
N ILE A 526 1.03 -29.43 37.86
CA ILE A 526 1.98 -28.34 38.08
C ILE A 526 1.35 -27.29 39.01
N GLN A 527 2.13 -26.75 39.93
CA GLN A 527 1.69 -25.66 40.79
C GLN A 527 2.63 -24.47 40.59
N PHE A 528 2.09 -23.38 40.05
CA PHE A 528 2.81 -22.12 39.94
C PHE A 528 2.86 -21.43 41.30
N SER A 529 4.00 -20.81 41.59
CA SER A 529 4.17 -19.89 42.72
C SER A 529 3.28 -18.65 42.57
N GLU A 530 3.10 -17.93 43.67
CA GLU A 530 2.34 -16.68 43.66
C GLU A 530 2.95 -15.66 42.68
N LEU A 531 4.28 -15.52 42.66
CA LEU A 531 4.99 -14.65 41.73
C LEU A 531 4.75 -15.05 40.27
N GLU A 532 4.83 -16.33 39.93
CA GLU A 532 4.53 -16.83 38.58
C GLU A 532 3.09 -16.47 38.18
N GLY A 533 2.13 -16.66 39.09
CA GLY A 533 0.75 -16.23 38.89
C GLY A 533 0.61 -14.72 38.66
N GLN A 534 1.35 -13.89 39.39
CA GLN A 534 1.36 -12.43 39.23
C GLN A 534 1.99 -11.99 37.90
N VAL A 535 3.08 -12.62 37.46
CA VAL A 535 3.68 -12.37 36.14
C VAL A 535 2.70 -12.75 35.02
N LEU A 536 1.94 -13.84 35.16
CA LEU A 536 0.86 -14.16 34.22
C LEU A 536 -0.20 -13.05 34.17
N GLN A 537 -0.55 -12.43 35.31
CA GLN A 537 -1.47 -11.29 35.32
C GLN A 537 -0.91 -10.05 34.61
N PHE A 538 0.41 -9.83 34.61
CA PHE A 538 1.03 -8.77 33.80
C PHE A 538 0.73 -8.99 32.30
N HIS A 539 0.95 -10.20 31.77
CA HIS A 539 0.65 -10.49 30.35
C HIS A 539 -0.84 -10.32 30.02
N LEU A 540 -1.74 -10.75 30.91
CA LEU A 540 -3.17 -10.52 30.75
C LEU A 540 -3.51 -9.03 30.72
N SER A 541 -2.88 -8.21 31.58
CA SER A 541 -3.07 -6.76 31.58
C SER A 541 -2.55 -6.09 30.30
N ASN A 542 -1.46 -6.61 29.73
CA ASN A 542 -0.92 -6.10 28.48
C ASN A 542 -1.85 -6.40 27.30
N LEU A 543 -2.56 -7.54 27.35
CA LEU A 543 -3.61 -7.87 26.40
C LEU A 543 -4.87 -7.00 26.59
N GLU A 544 -5.22 -6.67 27.84
CA GLU A 544 -6.29 -5.69 28.14
C GLU A 544 -5.94 -4.29 27.64
N TYR A 545 -4.66 -3.90 27.74
CA TYR A 545 -4.15 -2.67 27.13
C TYR A 545 -4.34 -2.71 25.62
N ALA A 546 -3.89 -3.75 24.92
CA ALA A 546 -4.03 -3.85 23.47
C ALA A 546 -5.50 -3.82 22.99
N CYS A 547 -6.41 -4.46 23.72
CA CYS A 547 -7.85 -4.42 23.41
C CYS A 547 -8.56 -3.16 23.92
N GLY A 548 -7.98 -2.43 24.87
CA GLY A 548 -8.65 -1.34 25.58
C GLY A 548 -9.86 -1.81 26.38
N SER A 549 -9.88 -3.04 26.88
CA SER A 549 -11.05 -3.63 27.53
C SER A 549 -10.67 -4.75 28.48
N ASN A 550 -11.52 -5.03 29.46
CA ASN A 550 -11.40 -6.27 30.22
C ASN A 550 -11.60 -7.47 29.27
N LEU A 551 -10.78 -8.51 29.41
CA LEU A 551 -10.81 -9.69 28.53
C LEU A 551 -12.15 -10.45 28.57
N HIS A 552 -12.96 -10.27 29.62
CA HIS A 552 -14.31 -10.83 29.74
C HIS A 552 -15.36 -10.13 28.85
N GLN A 553 -14.98 -9.11 28.08
CA GLN A 553 -15.85 -8.45 27.10
C GLN A 553 -15.39 -8.66 25.65
N VAL A 554 -14.15 -9.14 25.46
CA VAL A 554 -13.50 -9.30 24.16
C VAL A 554 -13.81 -10.69 23.60
N SER A 555 -14.11 -10.77 22.31
CA SER A 555 -14.36 -12.04 21.60
C SER A 555 -13.13 -12.97 21.62
N ALA A 556 -13.27 -14.19 22.14
CA ALA A 556 -12.22 -15.20 22.00
C ALA A 556 -11.98 -15.58 20.53
N ARG A 557 -13.04 -15.58 19.71
CA ARG A 557 -12.93 -15.88 18.28
C ARG A 557 -12.24 -14.80 17.46
N SER A 558 -12.43 -13.53 17.80
CA SER A 558 -12.13 -12.41 16.88
C SER A 558 -11.26 -11.31 17.49
N TRP A 559 -10.59 -11.52 18.63
CA TRP A 559 -9.77 -10.49 19.28
C TRP A 559 -8.61 -9.98 18.40
N ASP A 560 -8.03 -10.86 17.60
CA ASP A 560 -6.89 -10.67 16.67
C ASP A 560 -7.32 -10.81 15.20
N HIS A 561 -8.60 -10.58 14.88
CA HIS A 561 -9.17 -10.84 13.55
C HIS A 561 -8.43 -10.14 12.40
N ASN A 562 -7.74 -9.04 12.68
CA ASN A 562 -7.01 -8.25 11.72
C ASN A 562 -5.74 -8.96 11.24
N GLU A 563 -5.14 -9.85 12.03
CA GLU A 563 -3.94 -10.62 11.68
C GLU A 563 -4.21 -11.68 10.60
N PHE A 564 -5.47 -11.91 10.24
CA PHE A 564 -5.83 -12.61 8.99
C PHE A 564 -5.26 -11.89 7.75
N PHE A 565 -5.14 -10.56 7.82
CA PHE A 565 -4.56 -9.72 6.78
C PHE A 565 -3.12 -9.35 7.15
N ALA A 566 -2.28 -9.14 6.13
CA ALA A 566 -0.91 -8.68 6.30
C ALA A 566 -0.83 -7.36 7.11
N GLN A 567 -0.10 -7.39 8.23
CA GLN A 567 0.08 -6.26 9.15
C GLN A 567 1.34 -5.44 8.80
N PHE A 568 1.47 -4.26 9.43
CA PHE A 568 2.67 -3.43 9.29
C PHE A 568 3.87 -4.09 9.96
N ALA A 569 4.98 -4.22 9.23
CA ALA A 569 6.20 -4.84 9.70
C ALA A 569 7.24 -3.81 10.19
N GLY A 570 8.32 -4.31 10.76
CA GLY A 570 9.49 -3.50 11.15
C GLY A 570 9.35 -2.84 12.51
N ASP A 571 10.07 -1.74 12.70
CA ASP A 571 10.24 -1.13 14.01
C ASP A 571 8.92 -0.57 14.58
N HIS A 572 8.72 -0.77 15.89
CA HIS A 572 7.81 0.05 16.68
C HIS A 572 8.58 1.27 17.19
N THR A 573 8.00 2.45 17.04
CA THR A 573 8.70 3.70 17.37
C THR A 573 7.87 4.63 18.24
N LEU A 574 8.56 5.42 19.06
CA LEU A 574 8.02 6.61 19.68
C LEU A 574 8.16 7.79 18.71
N LEU A 575 7.03 8.40 18.33
CA LEU A 575 7.03 9.63 17.55
C LEU A 575 7.32 10.80 18.50
N THR A 576 8.60 11.08 18.73
CA THR A 576 9.07 12.01 19.77
C THR A 576 8.52 13.44 19.62
N PRO A 577 8.32 14.01 18.41
CA PRO A 577 7.66 15.32 18.29
C PRO A 577 6.16 15.30 18.61
N GLY A 578 5.57 14.11 18.72
CA GLY A 578 4.13 13.87 18.84
C GLY A 578 3.40 13.82 17.50
N TYR A 579 2.24 13.15 17.45
CA TYR A 579 1.43 13.09 16.22
C TYR A 579 0.83 14.44 15.82
N SER A 580 0.72 15.39 16.76
CA SER A 580 0.20 16.75 16.52
C SER A 580 0.86 17.43 15.34
N VAL A 581 2.17 17.26 15.13
CA VAL A 581 2.89 17.89 14.00
C VAL A 581 2.38 17.41 12.64
N ILE A 582 1.97 16.14 12.54
CA ILE A 582 1.38 15.57 11.33
C ILE A 582 -0.05 16.08 11.17
N ILE A 583 -0.82 16.09 12.25
CA ILE A 583 -2.21 16.57 12.28
C ILE A 583 -2.30 18.05 11.87
N GLU A 584 -1.46 18.89 12.46
CA GLU A 584 -1.35 20.31 12.16
C GLU A 584 -1.01 20.51 10.67
N LYS A 585 -0.06 19.73 10.14
CA LYS A 585 0.32 19.83 8.72
C LYS A 585 -0.77 19.34 7.76
N LEU A 586 -1.51 18.29 8.10
CA LEU A 586 -2.65 17.83 7.31
C LEU A 586 -3.76 18.89 7.27
N ALA A 587 -4.01 19.56 8.39
CA ALA A 587 -5.05 20.58 8.54
C ALA A 587 -4.70 21.94 7.89
N GLU A 588 -3.43 22.19 7.60
CA GLU A 588 -2.95 23.48 7.09
C GLU A 588 -3.63 23.87 5.76
N GLY A 589 -4.28 25.04 5.77
CA GLY A 589 -4.95 25.63 4.61
C GLY A 589 -6.34 25.04 4.33
N LEU A 590 -6.86 24.13 5.16
CA LEU A 590 -8.20 23.57 5.00
C LEU A 590 -9.28 24.45 5.65
N ASP A 591 -10.49 24.40 5.11
CA ASP A 591 -11.69 25.00 5.69
C ASP A 591 -12.23 24.12 6.83
N ILE A 592 -11.95 24.51 8.08
CA ILE A 592 -12.29 23.74 9.28
C ILE A 592 -13.09 24.62 10.25
N GLN A 593 -14.35 24.28 10.44
CA GLN A 593 -15.26 24.91 11.39
C GLN A 593 -15.20 24.18 12.72
N LEU A 594 -14.47 24.75 13.68
CA LEU A 594 -14.40 24.26 15.06
C LEU A 594 -15.69 24.60 15.83
N LYS A 595 -15.88 23.96 16.99
CA LYS A 595 -17.06 24.14 17.86
C LYS A 595 -18.39 24.03 17.10
N SER A 596 -18.43 23.13 16.12
CA SER A 596 -19.58 22.89 15.25
C SER A 596 -20.06 21.44 15.38
N PRO A 597 -20.58 21.01 16.55
CA PRO A 597 -21.03 19.63 16.73
C PRO A 597 -22.22 19.37 15.82
N VAL A 598 -22.09 18.39 14.92
CA VAL A 598 -23.21 17.97 14.06
C VAL A 598 -24.23 17.21 14.89
N GLN A 599 -25.50 17.55 14.70
CA GLN A 599 -26.64 16.89 15.36
C GLN A 599 -27.54 16.15 14.37
N CYS A 600 -27.69 16.65 13.13
CA CYS A 600 -28.54 16.05 12.11
C CYS A 600 -27.83 15.96 10.76
N ILE A 601 -28.02 14.82 10.08
CA ILE A 601 -27.62 14.60 8.68
C ILE A 601 -28.85 14.10 7.93
N ASP A 602 -29.36 14.94 7.03
CA ASP A 602 -30.47 14.61 6.14
C ASP A 602 -29.95 14.43 4.72
N TYR A 603 -30.08 13.22 4.18
CA TYR A 603 -29.68 12.84 2.84
C TYR A 603 -30.87 12.30 2.02
N SER A 604 -32.08 12.76 2.34
CA SER A 604 -33.32 12.41 1.62
C SER A 604 -33.54 13.24 0.36
N GLY A 605 -32.94 14.43 0.27
CA GLY A 605 -33.03 15.37 -0.85
C GLY A 605 -31.92 15.23 -1.89
N ASP A 606 -31.83 16.20 -2.80
CA ASP A 606 -30.84 16.24 -3.89
C ASP A 606 -29.40 16.40 -3.38
N GLU A 607 -29.22 17.15 -2.30
CA GLU A 607 -27.96 17.32 -1.58
C GLU A 607 -28.15 17.06 -0.09
N VAL A 608 -27.06 16.71 0.58
CA VAL A 608 -27.07 16.42 2.01
C VAL A 608 -27.16 17.73 2.79
N GLN A 609 -28.11 17.81 3.71
CA GLN A 609 -28.23 18.88 4.69
C GLN A 609 -27.62 18.43 6.02
N VAL A 610 -26.70 19.22 6.56
CA VAL A 610 -26.01 18.96 7.82
C VAL A 610 -26.30 20.11 8.78
N THR A 611 -26.88 19.79 9.94
CA THR A 611 -27.26 20.78 10.94
C THR A 611 -26.47 20.57 12.23
N THR A 612 -25.83 21.63 12.72
CA THR A 612 -25.13 21.65 14.00
C THR A 612 -26.09 21.81 15.18
N THR A 613 -25.59 21.57 16.40
CA THR A 613 -26.39 21.67 17.65
C THR A 613 -26.94 23.07 17.94
N ASP A 614 -26.36 24.13 17.35
CA ASP A 614 -26.85 25.51 17.46
C ASP A 614 -27.81 25.90 16.32
N GLY A 615 -28.11 24.98 15.41
CA GLY A 615 -29.01 25.19 14.28
C GLY A 615 -28.34 25.72 13.00
N THR A 616 -27.01 25.91 12.98
CA THR A 616 -26.30 26.29 11.75
C THR A 616 -26.42 25.19 10.70
N GLY A 617 -26.90 25.56 9.51
CA GLY A 617 -27.06 24.66 8.37
C GLY A 617 -25.88 24.72 7.40
N TYR A 618 -25.43 23.56 6.96
CA TYR A 618 -24.45 23.37 5.89
C TYR A 618 -25.04 22.41 4.86
N SER A 619 -24.66 22.55 3.59
CA SER A 619 -25.05 21.60 2.54
C SER A 619 -23.91 21.24 1.60
N ALA A 620 -23.95 20.01 1.11
CA ALA A 620 -23.00 19.48 0.12
C ALA A 620 -23.56 18.26 -0.61
N GLN A 621 -22.99 17.94 -1.76
CA GLN A 621 -23.39 16.77 -2.53
C GLN A 621 -23.11 15.45 -1.81
N LYS A 622 -22.04 15.40 -0.99
CA LYS A 622 -21.58 14.21 -0.27
C LYS A 622 -21.24 14.57 1.18
N VAL A 623 -21.37 13.62 2.09
CA VAL A 623 -20.93 13.76 3.48
C VAL A 623 -20.09 12.56 3.91
N LEU A 624 -19.01 12.81 4.65
CA LEU A 624 -18.16 11.79 5.25
C LEU A 624 -18.20 11.91 6.77
N VAL A 625 -18.67 10.87 7.44
CA VAL A 625 -18.73 10.79 8.91
C VAL A 625 -17.49 10.10 9.44
N THR A 626 -16.74 10.76 10.32
CA THR A 626 -15.52 10.22 10.95
C THR A 626 -15.54 10.22 12.48
N VAL A 627 -16.74 10.39 13.06
CA VAL A 627 -16.91 10.42 14.52
C VAL A 627 -16.53 9.09 15.17
N PRO A 628 -16.09 9.08 16.44
CA PRO A 628 -15.71 7.85 17.12
C PRO A 628 -16.87 6.87 17.26
N LEU A 629 -16.54 5.57 17.35
CA LEU A 629 -17.53 4.48 17.44
C LEU A 629 -18.54 4.70 18.57
N ALA A 630 -18.09 5.15 19.74
CA ALA A 630 -18.94 5.42 20.89
C ALA A 630 -20.06 6.45 20.58
N LEU A 631 -19.80 7.41 19.70
CA LEU A 631 -20.77 8.45 19.33
C LEU A 631 -21.83 7.89 18.37
N LEU A 632 -21.44 6.96 17.49
CA LEU A 632 -22.38 6.20 16.66
C LEU A 632 -23.25 5.27 17.51
N GLN A 633 -22.66 4.58 18.48
CA GLN A 633 -23.39 3.70 19.41
C GLN A 633 -24.44 4.46 20.24
N LYS A 634 -24.12 5.70 20.62
CA LYS A 634 -25.05 6.58 21.37
C LYS A 634 -26.09 7.25 20.49
N GLY A 635 -26.00 7.14 19.17
CA GLY A 635 -26.90 7.85 18.25
C GLY A 635 -26.83 9.37 18.43
N ALA A 636 -25.63 9.92 18.70
CA ALA A 636 -25.46 11.35 18.94
C ALA A 636 -25.78 12.23 17.71
N ILE A 637 -25.76 11.62 16.52
CA ILE A 637 -26.17 12.23 15.25
C ILE A 637 -27.44 11.53 14.78
N GLN A 638 -28.48 12.31 14.52
CA GLN A 638 -29.69 11.85 13.84
C GLN A 638 -29.41 11.72 12.34
N PHE A 639 -29.71 10.56 11.78
CA PHE A 639 -29.64 10.30 10.34
C PHE A 639 -31.07 10.25 9.77
N ASN A 640 -31.32 10.98 8.67
CA ASN A 640 -32.56 10.89 7.90
C ASN A 640 -32.26 10.62 6.41
N PRO A 641 -32.68 9.48 5.84
CA PRO A 641 -33.24 8.30 6.51
C PRO A 641 -32.32 7.70 7.60
N PRO A 642 -32.83 6.84 8.50
CA PRO A 642 -32.01 6.20 9.53
C PRO A 642 -30.96 5.25 8.94
N LEU A 643 -29.90 4.99 9.72
CA LEU A 643 -28.93 3.94 9.40
C LEU A 643 -29.62 2.56 9.39
N SER A 644 -29.19 1.68 8.49
CA SER A 644 -29.78 0.33 8.36
C SER A 644 -29.59 -0.50 9.62
N GLU A 645 -30.50 -1.44 9.87
CA GLU A 645 -30.40 -2.39 10.98
C GLU A 645 -29.09 -3.19 10.92
N LYS A 646 -28.63 -3.55 9.70
CA LYS A 646 -27.33 -4.19 9.45
C LYS A 646 -26.17 -3.34 9.98
N LYS A 647 -26.14 -2.03 9.66
CA LYS A 647 -25.12 -1.10 10.18
C LYS A 647 -25.22 -0.96 11.70
N MET A 648 -26.42 -0.83 12.26
CA MET A 648 -26.60 -0.71 13.70
C MET A 648 -26.12 -1.96 14.45
N LYS A 649 -26.35 -3.17 13.91
CA LYS A 649 -25.83 -4.41 14.48
C LYS A 649 -24.31 -4.47 14.42
N ALA A 650 -23.69 -4.04 13.32
CA ALA A 650 -22.25 -3.94 13.19
C ALA A 650 -21.64 -2.96 14.21
N ILE A 651 -22.16 -1.73 14.26
CA ILE A 651 -21.75 -0.67 15.22
C ILE A 651 -21.79 -1.18 16.67
N ASN A 652 -22.84 -1.91 17.06
CA ASN A 652 -23.03 -2.39 18.43
C ASN A 652 -22.28 -3.70 18.75
N SER A 653 -21.80 -4.42 17.74
CA SER A 653 -20.97 -5.64 17.91
C SER A 653 -19.48 -5.33 18.12
N LEU A 654 -19.04 -4.12 17.79
CA LEU A 654 -17.73 -3.61 18.21
C LEU A 654 -17.83 -2.94 19.59
N GLY A 655 -16.75 -3.00 20.34
CA GLY A 655 -16.61 -2.36 21.65
C GLY A 655 -15.87 -1.04 21.55
N ALA A 656 -16.34 -0.04 22.31
CA ALA A 656 -15.63 1.22 22.50
C ALA A 656 -14.58 1.03 23.61
N GLY A 657 -13.41 0.49 23.23
CA GLY A 657 -12.31 0.27 24.15
C GLY A 657 -11.76 1.58 24.73
N ILE A 658 -11.26 1.53 25.95
CA ILE A 658 -10.79 2.65 26.73
C ILE A 658 -9.50 2.30 27.48
N ILE A 659 -8.58 3.26 27.47
CA ILE A 659 -7.44 3.35 28.37
C ILE A 659 -7.32 4.81 28.81
N GLU A 660 -6.65 5.04 29.93
CA GLU A 660 -6.24 6.39 30.33
C GLU A 660 -4.72 6.42 30.51
N LYS A 661 -4.12 7.59 30.35
CA LYS A 661 -2.69 7.84 30.54
C LYS A 661 -2.46 8.79 31.70
N ILE A 662 -1.36 8.54 32.40
CA ILE A 662 -0.77 9.48 33.34
C ILE A 662 0.64 9.83 32.86
N ALA A 663 1.01 11.10 32.94
CA ALA A 663 2.40 11.53 32.70
C ALA A 663 2.90 12.35 33.88
N LEU A 664 4.16 12.14 34.28
CA LEU A 664 4.78 12.73 35.47
C LEU A 664 6.17 13.27 35.12
N GLN A 665 6.42 14.53 35.45
CA GLN A 665 7.75 15.16 35.36
C GLN A 665 8.43 15.19 36.72
N PHE A 666 9.67 14.72 36.79
CA PHE A 666 10.47 14.70 38.02
C PHE A 666 11.63 15.71 37.96
N PRO A 667 12.23 16.07 39.11
CA PRO A 667 13.42 16.92 39.15
C PRO A 667 14.65 16.28 38.50
N TYR A 668 14.81 14.96 38.62
CA TYR A 668 15.91 14.17 38.05
C TYR A 668 15.44 12.75 37.69
N ARG A 669 16.23 12.06 36.87
CA ARG A 669 15.95 10.70 36.37
C ARG A 669 16.29 9.63 37.41
N PHE A 670 15.47 9.51 38.43
CA PHE A 670 15.73 8.60 39.55
C PHE A 670 15.81 7.11 39.14
N TRP A 671 15.19 6.72 38.02
CA TRP A 671 15.13 5.33 37.56
C TRP A 671 16.38 4.85 36.83
N ASP A 672 17.31 5.74 36.44
CA ASP A 672 18.43 5.41 35.55
C ASP A 672 19.32 4.27 36.10
N SER A 673 19.57 4.24 37.42
CA SER A 673 20.40 3.21 38.06
C SER A 673 19.86 1.79 37.87
N LYS A 674 18.54 1.61 37.98
CA LYS A 674 17.87 0.29 37.91
C LYS A 674 17.46 -0.05 36.46
N VAL A 675 16.92 0.91 35.72
CA VAL A 675 16.37 0.72 34.36
C VAL A 675 17.46 0.72 33.29
N GLN A 676 18.62 1.32 33.55
CA GLN A 676 19.83 1.23 32.70
C GLN A 676 19.59 1.62 31.24
N GLY A 677 18.79 2.66 31.01
CA GLY A 677 18.53 3.21 29.69
C GLY A 677 17.49 2.46 28.85
N ALA A 678 16.85 1.40 29.37
CA ALA A 678 15.69 0.81 28.71
C ALA A 678 14.59 1.86 28.46
N ASP A 679 13.79 1.67 27.42
CA ASP A 679 12.75 2.64 27.03
C ASP A 679 11.48 2.50 27.88
N PHE A 680 11.31 1.37 28.53
CA PHE A 680 10.20 1.07 29.40
C PHE A 680 10.55 -0.03 30.39
N PHE A 681 9.75 -0.14 31.45
CA PHE A 681 9.80 -1.22 32.42
C PHE A 681 8.37 -1.65 32.80
N GLY A 682 8.21 -2.94 33.07
CA GLY A 682 6.95 -3.52 33.51
C GLY A 682 6.80 -3.47 35.03
N HIS A 683 5.56 -3.40 35.48
CA HIS A 683 5.14 -3.50 36.88
C HIS A 683 4.38 -4.81 37.04
N VAL A 684 4.95 -5.74 37.83
CA VAL A 684 4.29 -7.00 38.18
C VAL A 684 3.15 -6.70 39.15
N PRO A 685 1.89 -7.02 38.81
CA PRO A 685 0.76 -6.61 39.62
C PRO A 685 0.65 -7.45 40.89
N PRO A 686 0.32 -6.84 42.05
CA PRO A 686 0.17 -7.57 43.31
C PRO A 686 -1.08 -8.47 43.33
N SER A 687 -2.09 -8.18 42.52
CA SER A 687 -3.33 -8.96 42.41
C SER A 687 -3.97 -8.83 41.01
N ALA A 688 -4.83 -9.79 40.65
CA ALA A 688 -5.54 -9.78 39.38
C ALA A 688 -6.40 -8.51 39.17
N SER A 689 -7.07 -8.02 40.22
CA SER A 689 -7.91 -6.81 40.16
C SER A 689 -7.12 -5.50 39.97
N LYS A 690 -5.82 -5.51 40.30
CA LYS A 690 -4.93 -4.35 40.13
C LYS A 690 -4.07 -4.43 38.88
N ARG A 691 -4.21 -5.48 38.06
CA ARG A 691 -3.32 -5.72 36.91
C ARG A 691 -3.30 -4.59 35.89
N GLY A 692 -4.41 -3.88 35.73
CA GLY A 692 -4.51 -2.75 34.81
C GLY A 692 -3.98 -1.42 35.35
N LEU A 693 -3.54 -1.33 36.62
CA LEU A 693 -2.99 -0.11 37.21
C LEU A 693 -1.49 -0.01 36.92
N PHE A 694 -1.15 0.83 35.94
CA PHE A 694 0.24 1.22 35.65
C PHE A 694 1.15 0.04 35.30
N ALA A 695 0.65 -0.89 34.48
CA ALA A 695 1.36 -2.12 34.13
C ALA A 695 2.71 -1.87 33.43
N VAL A 696 2.82 -0.80 32.64
CA VAL A 696 4.07 -0.41 31.96
C VAL A 696 4.32 1.08 32.18
N PHE A 697 5.58 1.43 32.46
CA PHE A 697 6.08 2.79 32.49
C PHE A 697 7.02 3.03 31.33
N TYR A 698 6.79 4.12 30.60
CA TYR A 698 7.57 4.54 29.45
C TYR A 698 8.43 5.74 29.81
N ASP A 699 9.71 5.67 29.48
CA ASP A 699 10.62 6.81 29.51
C ASP A 699 10.40 7.67 28.27
N MET A 700 9.92 8.89 28.48
CA MET A 700 9.47 9.77 27.39
C MET A 700 10.60 10.54 26.73
N ASP A 701 11.83 10.49 27.26
CA ASP A 701 13.00 11.11 26.63
C ASP A 701 14.02 10.07 26.16
N PRO A 702 14.00 9.71 24.87
CA PRO A 702 15.00 8.83 24.28
C PRO A 702 16.46 9.32 24.38
N GLN A 703 16.68 10.62 24.57
CA GLN A 703 18.02 11.18 24.78
C GLN A 703 18.50 11.00 26.23
N LYS A 704 17.64 10.45 27.10
CA LYS A 704 17.92 10.15 28.51
C LYS A 704 18.41 11.37 29.31
N LYS A 705 17.89 12.56 28.97
CA LYS A 705 18.30 13.84 29.58
C LYS A 705 17.25 14.41 30.53
N HIS A 706 15.99 14.34 30.14
CA HIS A 706 14.84 14.81 30.90
C HIS A 706 14.18 13.65 31.63
N SER A 707 13.45 14.00 32.69
CA SER A 707 12.86 13.05 33.63
C SER A 707 11.34 13.08 33.54
N VAL A 708 10.80 12.50 32.46
CA VAL A 708 9.36 12.33 32.27
C VAL A 708 9.01 10.85 32.10
N LEU A 709 8.13 10.34 32.95
CA LEU A 709 7.53 9.01 32.79
C LEU A 709 6.08 9.14 32.32
N MET A 710 5.65 8.19 31.50
CA MET A 710 4.24 7.97 31.14
C MET A 710 3.82 6.56 31.53
N SER A 711 2.60 6.38 32.02
CA SER A 711 2.03 5.07 32.29
C SER A 711 0.58 5.00 31.85
N VAL A 712 0.05 3.78 31.79
CA VAL A 712 -1.29 3.48 31.26
C VAL A 712 -2.15 2.80 32.31
N ILE A 713 -3.44 3.14 32.30
CA ILE A 713 -4.51 2.52 33.08
C ILE A 713 -5.40 1.77 32.08
N ALA A 714 -5.53 0.45 32.23
CA ALA A 714 -6.24 -0.43 31.30
C ALA A 714 -7.21 -1.39 32.02
N GLY A 715 -8.05 -2.08 31.26
CA GLY A 715 -8.94 -3.13 31.79
C GLY A 715 -9.86 -2.64 32.93
N GLU A 716 -9.98 -3.46 33.97
CA GLU A 716 -10.82 -3.16 35.15
C GLU A 716 -10.38 -1.89 35.90
N ALA A 717 -9.09 -1.54 35.85
CA ALA A 717 -8.56 -0.37 36.54
C ALA A 717 -9.14 0.95 36.02
N VAL A 718 -9.58 1.02 34.75
CA VAL A 718 -10.22 2.23 34.21
C VAL A 718 -11.55 2.52 34.94
N ALA A 719 -12.28 1.47 35.34
CA ALA A 719 -13.51 1.62 36.08
C ALA A 719 -13.24 2.12 37.52
N SER A 720 -12.20 1.62 38.17
CA SER A 720 -11.87 2.01 39.56
C SER A 720 -11.35 3.44 39.68
N VAL A 721 -10.73 4.00 38.63
CA VAL A 721 -10.22 5.38 38.64
C VAL A 721 -11.22 6.42 38.14
N ARG A 722 -12.37 6.00 37.60
CA ARG A 722 -13.38 6.92 37.01
C ARG A 722 -13.91 7.95 38.01
N THR A 723 -14.10 7.54 39.27
CA THR A 723 -14.64 8.40 40.33
C THR A 723 -13.56 9.17 41.09
N LEU A 724 -12.29 8.83 40.87
CA LEU A 724 -11.16 9.48 41.52
C LEU A 724 -10.79 10.77 40.78
N ASP A 725 -10.42 11.81 41.52
CA ASP A 725 -9.82 13.00 40.93
C ASP A 725 -8.36 12.74 40.47
N ASP A 726 -7.78 13.68 39.72
CA ASP A 726 -6.45 13.52 39.15
C ASP A 726 -5.36 13.44 40.23
N LYS A 727 -5.56 14.04 41.40
CA LYS A 727 -4.62 14.01 42.52
C LYS A 727 -4.63 12.64 43.20
N GLN A 728 -5.79 12.01 43.33
CA GLN A 728 -5.93 10.65 43.86
C GLN A 728 -5.26 9.62 42.93
N VAL A 729 -5.43 9.77 41.61
CA VAL A 729 -4.74 8.91 40.63
C VAL A 729 -3.23 9.11 40.68
N LEU A 730 -2.77 10.37 40.81
CA LEU A 730 -1.35 10.68 41.03
C LEU A 730 -0.79 10.00 42.29
N GLN A 731 -1.53 10.05 43.41
CA GLN A 731 -1.12 9.43 44.66
C GLN A 731 -0.96 7.90 44.52
N GLN A 732 -1.88 7.25 43.81
CA GLN A 732 -1.76 5.81 43.54
C GLN A 732 -0.53 5.50 42.66
N CYS A 733 -0.32 6.27 41.59
CA CYS A 733 0.84 6.09 40.72
C CYS A 733 2.17 6.30 41.46
N MET A 734 2.25 7.33 42.32
CA MET A 734 3.42 7.59 43.15
C MET A 734 3.65 6.51 44.21
N ALA A 735 2.59 5.95 44.79
CA ALA A 735 2.70 4.81 45.70
C ALA A 735 3.30 3.60 44.97
N THR A 736 2.81 3.27 43.77
CA THR A 736 3.37 2.21 42.92
C THR A 736 4.84 2.46 42.58
N LEU A 737 5.22 3.66 42.15
CA LEU A 737 6.62 3.98 41.85
C LEU A 737 7.52 3.85 43.08
N ARG A 738 7.06 4.26 44.28
CA ARG A 738 7.83 4.09 45.52
C ARG A 738 7.96 2.62 45.94
N GLU A 739 7.01 1.76 45.59
CA GLU A 739 7.17 0.31 45.77
C GLU A 739 8.12 -0.32 44.74
N LEU A 740 8.06 0.09 43.48
CA LEU A 740 8.95 -0.39 42.40
C LEU A 740 10.41 0.02 42.62
N PHE A 741 10.65 1.12 43.33
CA PHE A 741 11.98 1.65 43.63
C PHE A 741 12.23 1.70 45.15
N LYS A 742 11.73 0.71 45.90
CA LYS A 742 11.72 0.67 47.38
C LYS A 742 13.06 0.93 48.06
N GLU A 743 14.16 0.53 47.41
CA GLU A 743 15.53 0.62 47.93
C GLU A 743 16.15 2.02 47.71
N GLN A 744 15.41 2.96 47.14
CA GLN A 744 15.86 4.33 46.88
C GLN A 744 14.74 5.35 47.08
N GLU A 745 15.12 6.60 47.27
CA GLU A 745 14.16 7.71 47.32
C GLU A 745 13.64 8.04 45.91
N VAL A 746 12.32 8.24 45.81
CA VAL A 746 11.65 8.70 44.58
C VAL A 746 11.16 10.13 44.81
N PRO A 747 11.64 11.12 44.02
CA PRO A 747 11.26 12.52 44.21
C PRO A 747 9.78 12.74 43.88
N ASP A 748 9.20 13.79 44.47
CA ASP A 748 7.84 14.20 44.12
C ASP A 748 7.78 14.75 42.68
N PRO A 749 6.67 14.50 41.96
CA PRO A 749 6.49 15.00 40.61
C PRO A 749 6.26 16.51 40.63
N THR A 750 6.99 17.23 39.78
CA THR A 750 6.90 18.69 39.61
C THR A 750 5.74 19.11 38.72
N LYS A 751 5.25 18.19 37.87
CA LYS A 751 4.14 18.43 36.93
C LYS A 751 3.55 17.08 36.53
N TYR A 752 2.24 17.03 36.31
CA TYR A 752 1.57 15.83 35.82
C TYR A 752 0.31 16.16 35.01
N PHE A 753 -0.20 15.16 34.29
CA PHE A 753 -1.60 15.13 33.84
C PHE A 753 -2.16 13.71 33.97
N VAL A 754 -3.47 13.59 34.09
CA VAL A 754 -4.23 12.35 33.94
C VAL A 754 -5.25 12.57 32.83
N THR A 755 -5.39 11.62 31.90
CA THR A 755 -6.39 11.73 30.84
C THR A 755 -7.76 11.28 31.32
N ARG A 756 -8.81 11.81 30.67
CA ARG A 756 -10.20 11.48 30.92
C ARG A 756 -10.94 11.27 29.59
N TRP A 757 -10.37 10.47 28.70
CA TRP A 757 -10.95 10.15 27.40
C TRP A 757 -12.32 9.50 27.53
N SER A 758 -12.54 8.72 28.60
CA SER A 758 -13.82 8.07 28.89
C SER A 758 -14.98 9.05 29.03
N THR A 759 -14.71 10.27 29.51
CA THR A 759 -15.72 11.31 29.77
C THR A 759 -15.62 12.50 28.82
N ASP A 760 -14.74 12.48 27.82
CA ASP A 760 -14.72 13.50 26.76
C ASP A 760 -16.01 13.35 25.92
N PRO A 761 -16.94 14.34 25.92
CA PRO A 761 -18.27 14.18 25.35
C PRO A 761 -18.29 13.79 23.87
N TRP A 762 -17.29 14.21 23.11
CA TRP A 762 -17.22 14.00 21.65
C TRP A 762 -16.30 12.84 21.26
N ILE A 763 -15.75 12.11 22.24
CA ILE A 763 -14.85 10.98 21.99
C ILE A 763 -15.27 9.73 22.75
N GLN A 764 -15.29 9.77 24.09
CA GLN A 764 -15.78 8.70 24.98
C GLN A 764 -15.08 7.32 24.87
N MET A 765 -13.93 7.25 24.19
CA MET A 765 -13.19 6.00 23.96
C MET A 765 -11.72 6.27 23.63
N ALA A 766 -10.89 5.23 23.70
CA ALA A 766 -9.54 5.21 23.15
C ALA A 766 -9.52 4.61 21.74
N TYR A 767 -9.92 3.34 21.58
CA TYR A 767 -9.92 2.63 20.28
C TYR A 767 -10.86 1.42 20.30
N SER A 768 -11.31 0.95 19.14
CA SER A 768 -12.27 -0.16 19.08
C SER A 768 -11.65 -1.54 19.34
N PHE A 769 -12.49 -2.50 19.71
CA PHE A 769 -12.19 -3.92 19.73
C PHE A 769 -13.42 -4.73 19.32
N VAL A 770 -13.29 -6.05 19.10
CA VAL A 770 -14.43 -6.92 18.79
C VAL A 770 -15.01 -7.50 20.08
N LYS A 771 -16.27 -7.15 20.40
CA LYS A 771 -16.97 -7.72 21.57
C LYS A 771 -17.30 -9.19 21.34
N THR A 772 -17.49 -9.95 22.41
CA THR A 772 -18.01 -11.32 22.36
C THR A 772 -19.27 -11.40 21.51
N GLY A 773 -19.29 -12.34 20.56
CA GLY A 773 -20.33 -12.52 19.53
C GLY A 773 -20.09 -11.72 18.23
N GLY A 774 -19.13 -10.79 18.24
CA GLY A 774 -18.77 -9.96 17.10
C GLY A 774 -17.92 -10.67 16.03
N SER A 775 -17.62 -9.94 14.96
CA SER A 775 -16.77 -10.38 13.83
C SER A 775 -16.01 -9.18 13.28
N GLY A 776 -14.83 -9.43 12.72
CA GLY A 776 -14.06 -8.41 11.98
C GLY A 776 -14.79 -7.83 10.77
N GLU A 777 -15.79 -8.53 10.22
CA GLU A 777 -16.64 -8.02 9.13
C GLU A 777 -17.44 -6.76 9.54
N ALA A 778 -17.67 -6.55 10.84
CA ALA A 778 -18.35 -5.34 11.31
C ALA A 778 -17.63 -4.05 10.87
N TYR A 779 -16.30 -4.05 10.80
CA TYR A 779 -15.54 -2.90 10.30
C TYR A 779 -15.87 -2.58 8.83
N ASP A 780 -16.03 -3.60 7.99
CA ASP A 780 -16.37 -3.44 6.57
C ASP A 780 -17.81 -2.92 6.42
N ILE A 781 -18.76 -3.46 7.20
CA ILE A 781 -20.16 -3.01 7.20
C ILE A 781 -20.28 -1.55 7.66
N ILE A 782 -19.50 -1.13 8.65
CA ILE A 782 -19.47 0.27 9.07
C ILE A 782 -18.88 1.14 7.94
N ALA A 783 -17.87 0.66 7.22
CA ALA A 783 -17.23 1.35 6.08
C ALA A 783 -18.06 1.40 4.78
N GLU A 784 -19.14 0.61 4.66
CA GLU A 784 -20.05 0.66 3.50
C GLU A 784 -20.63 2.09 3.37
N ASP A 785 -20.55 2.70 2.20
CA ASP A 785 -21.25 3.95 1.94
C ASP A 785 -22.77 3.71 1.81
N ILE A 786 -23.56 4.77 1.97
CA ILE A 786 -24.99 4.76 1.77
C ILE A 786 -25.30 5.56 0.52
N GLN A 787 -25.75 4.86 -0.53
CA GLN A 787 -26.22 5.44 -1.79
C GLN A 787 -25.17 6.34 -2.48
N GLY A 788 -23.87 6.05 -2.31
CA GLY A 788 -22.80 6.91 -2.81
C GLY A 788 -22.85 8.34 -2.29
N THR A 789 -23.48 8.59 -1.13
CA THR A 789 -23.82 9.93 -0.62
C THR A 789 -23.31 10.14 0.80
N VAL A 790 -23.56 9.18 1.70
CA VAL A 790 -23.02 9.18 3.07
C VAL A 790 -21.89 8.16 3.18
N PHE A 791 -20.69 8.62 3.52
CA PHE A 791 -19.48 7.81 3.64
C PHE A 791 -19.04 7.70 5.10
N PHE A 792 -18.25 6.68 5.42
CA PHE A 792 -17.77 6.42 6.79
C PHE A 792 -16.27 6.12 6.81
N ALA A 793 -15.54 6.85 7.65
CA ALA A 793 -14.14 6.61 7.95
C ALA A 793 -13.88 6.66 9.47
N GLY A 794 -12.66 6.36 9.88
CA GLY A 794 -12.25 6.22 11.28
C GLY A 794 -11.61 4.87 11.53
N GLU A 795 -10.86 4.74 12.62
CA GLU A 795 -10.20 3.48 12.99
C GLU A 795 -11.20 2.31 13.10
N ALA A 796 -12.42 2.57 13.60
CA ALA A 796 -13.52 1.61 13.69
C ALA A 796 -14.19 1.26 12.35
N THR A 797 -13.58 1.67 11.22
CA THR A 797 -14.01 1.34 9.85
C THR A 797 -12.89 0.64 9.06
N ASN A 798 -11.72 0.41 9.67
CA ASN A 798 -10.58 -0.20 8.99
C ASN A 798 -10.34 -1.61 9.55
N ARG A 799 -10.82 -2.64 8.82
CA ARG A 799 -10.71 -4.03 9.25
C ARG A 799 -9.26 -4.54 9.32
N HIS A 800 -8.41 -4.08 8.40
CA HIS A 800 -7.03 -4.54 8.30
C HIS A 800 -6.18 -3.93 9.41
N PHE A 801 -6.42 -2.67 9.72
CA PHE A 801 -5.61 -1.88 10.65
C PHE A 801 -6.51 -1.11 11.63
N PRO A 802 -7.29 -1.79 12.48
CA PRO A 802 -8.13 -1.11 13.46
C PRO A 802 -7.28 -0.35 14.49
N GLN A 803 -7.92 0.44 15.37
CA GLN A 803 -7.34 1.11 16.54
C GLN A 803 -6.38 2.28 16.27
N THR A 804 -5.50 2.13 15.28
CA THR A 804 -4.32 2.98 15.11
C THR A 804 -4.62 4.29 14.40
N VAL A 805 -3.75 5.30 14.62
CA VAL A 805 -3.72 6.53 13.81
C VAL A 805 -3.52 6.20 12.34
N THR A 806 -2.65 5.23 12.03
CA THR A 806 -2.43 4.71 10.68
C THR A 806 -3.72 4.17 10.06
N GLY A 807 -4.48 3.36 10.81
CA GLY A 807 -5.76 2.83 10.42
C GLY A 807 -6.79 3.90 10.10
N ALA A 808 -6.92 4.88 10.99
CA ALA A 808 -7.76 6.05 10.80
C ALA A 808 -7.33 6.84 9.55
N TYR A 809 -6.04 7.14 9.39
CA TYR A 809 -5.51 7.85 8.21
C TYR A 809 -5.88 7.10 6.91
N LEU A 810 -5.60 5.79 6.84
CA LEU A 810 -5.88 4.98 5.65
C LEU A 810 -7.37 4.87 5.34
N SER A 811 -8.23 4.85 6.35
CA SER A 811 -9.68 4.90 6.13
C SER A 811 -10.12 6.22 5.52
N GLY A 812 -9.51 7.35 5.90
CA GLY A 812 -9.77 8.65 5.28
C GLY A 812 -9.32 8.69 3.82
N VAL A 813 -8.14 8.15 3.51
CA VAL A 813 -7.64 8.02 2.12
C VAL A 813 -8.56 7.13 1.29
N ARG A 814 -9.03 6.01 1.84
CA ARG A 814 -9.99 5.10 1.19
C ARG A 814 -11.29 5.82 0.80
N GLU A 815 -11.89 6.55 1.75
CA GLU A 815 -13.14 7.27 1.46
C GLU A 815 -12.93 8.45 0.51
N ALA A 816 -11.80 9.17 0.59
CA ALA A 816 -11.45 10.19 -0.39
C ALA A 816 -11.35 9.60 -1.81
N SER A 817 -10.78 8.40 -1.97
CA SER A 817 -10.75 7.71 -3.26
C SER A 817 -12.15 7.36 -3.77
N LYS A 818 -13.06 6.89 -2.90
CA LYS A 818 -14.44 6.56 -3.29
C LYS A 818 -15.20 7.82 -3.72
N ILE A 819 -15.15 8.86 -2.91
CA ILE A 819 -15.82 10.15 -3.16
C ILE A 819 -15.30 10.81 -4.44
N ALA A 820 -13.99 10.75 -4.68
CA ALA A 820 -13.40 11.28 -5.90
C ALA A 820 -13.82 10.49 -7.15
N ALA A 821 -14.14 9.19 -7.04
CA ALA A 821 -14.48 8.35 -8.19
C ALA A 821 -15.93 8.52 -8.69
N PHE A 822 -16.87 8.95 -7.84
CA PHE A 822 -18.22 9.37 -8.25
C PHE A 822 -18.18 10.62 -9.12
#